data_AF-A0A8K0TZH4-F1
#
_entry.id   AF-A0A8K0TZH4-F1
#
_cell.length_a   1.000
_cell.length_b   1.000
_cell.length_c   1.000
_cell.angle_alpha   90.00
_cell.angle_beta   90.00
_cell.angle_gamma   90.00
#
_symmetry.space_group_name_H-M   'P 1'
#
loop_
_entity.id
_entity.type
_entity.pdbx_description
1 polymer ?
#
loop_
_entity_poly.entity_id
_entity_poly.type
_entity_poly.pdbx_seq_one_letter_code
_entity_poly.pdbx_strand_id
1 'polypeptide(L)'
;MPAERAGYTVTMFLVDISPSMGATRTIEFSDGPGGEERSIEVTNLEWSLQFVKLKIQEMIFNGRKTDQCGVIVFGSEETDNIINEKNGGYEHVSEYIAIGQPNSGTLAKLDELRASETAGDPIDALIVAIETQDTYLEKKRTWTRKIVIVTDGASPIEIEDWEATVKKMASLGVALTVVGVDFDDDELAYHEEDKPTIKRTNENFYAHLTSSLPDSLGLLGSLSRALLSLSYPQIKETKSALLPTTLRLGDVETREDEAMEIGVKVAKCTTLARAGGWKRFAGREGDEENAGMVSFCELKRRTEYFIDRSLAEEGSDGEIQDKSARAASMDIDGKDADGKGPAVIEKVEKEQLIRGFKYGSTYVPCPDGQFEKLNTKKGIDVCGFFQKKNFNRSHPLSELSYVYASPTSAADQIAFSSIVQAMYEKGVMAIARMVGRDGADPKMGVLAPVVWEKVDVLLWVQMPFADDIRHYTFPSLSTLTSRTGERITKHPYLPTDQQLEAMDKFVDAMDLMEAGENDEEGSRQPWFDPRLSYNPSIHRTKQALFHAAVVADLSTHPLPPPHPELTKYFEPPKRVVKRAKDALEECKQTFKVKEVPKKTPKVRKDGHMRARDEDEDMILLDKKGPPRTRPNARADTASTSQVPSSLRAAKKASTSDSETETESEEELLLAPKAKRGPSPALPTPTVSPEPEPDPQRAPGRIIGNTAPLRDFRKNVVQGDVISKAVEDLGAVVREVVGRPFAIRRKAEMIECLQVLREVCLKEDEIDAWNAILSGLKEDCLAEMGNKGFWSELQNLGRGISLISGQEARRLGGISDVSEAAAEVFMQQ
;
A
#
# COMPACT_ATOMS: atom_id res chain seq x y z
N MET A 1 5.15 28.77 29.82
CA MET A 1 6.20 28.54 28.80
C MET A 1 5.54 28.51 27.42
N PRO A 2 6.17 29.03 26.35
CA PRO A 2 5.71 28.74 25.00
C PRO A 2 5.85 27.24 24.72
N ALA A 3 4.88 26.63 24.05
CA ALA A 3 4.96 25.19 23.73
C ALA A 3 6.11 24.92 22.77
N GLU A 4 6.93 23.90 23.05
CA GLU A 4 8.04 23.51 22.18
C GLU A 4 7.54 23.19 20.77
N ARG A 5 7.96 24.00 19.80
CA ARG A 5 7.58 23.81 18.40
C ARG A 5 8.52 22.78 17.77
N ALA A 6 8.24 21.51 18.04
CA ALA A 6 9.06 20.37 17.65
C ALA A 6 9.68 20.49 16.25
N GLY A 7 11.02 20.44 16.18
CA GLY A 7 11.80 20.54 14.94
C GLY A 7 12.22 21.96 14.53
N TYR A 8 12.23 22.94 15.44
CA TYR A 8 12.87 24.26 15.25
C TYR A 8 14.02 24.41 16.27
N THR A 9 15.20 23.90 15.92
CA THR A 9 16.33 23.72 16.85
C THR A 9 17.64 24.27 16.28
N VAL A 10 18.47 24.86 17.14
CA VAL A 10 19.89 25.09 16.85
C VAL A 10 20.74 24.32 17.87
N THR A 11 21.61 23.45 17.38
CA THR A 11 22.57 22.70 18.20
C THR A 11 23.99 23.15 17.88
N MET A 12 24.69 23.77 18.84
CA MET A 12 26.14 23.94 18.75
C MET A 12 26.85 22.75 19.38
N PHE A 13 27.84 22.20 18.69
CA PHE A 13 28.79 21.25 19.27
C PHE A 13 30.07 22.01 19.63
N LEU A 14 30.54 21.84 20.87
CA LEU A 14 31.80 22.35 21.38
C LEU A 14 32.73 21.16 21.53
N VAL A 15 33.71 21.07 20.66
CA VAL A 15 34.61 19.91 20.57
C VAL A 15 35.98 20.30 21.10
N ASP A 16 36.39 19.63 22.16
CA ASP A 16 37.75 19.71 22.69
C ASP A 16 38.73 19.09 21.69
N ILE A 17 39.77 19.83 21.32
CA ILE A 17 40.89 19.34 20.50
C ILE A 17 42.23 19.47 21.22
N SER A 18 42.23 19.65 22.54
CA SER A 18 43.43 19.73 23.39
C SER A 18 44.34 18.48 23.23
N PRO A 19 45.64 18.56 23.58
CA PRO A 19 46.59 17.44 23.47
C PRO A 19 46.14 16.12 24.11
N SER A 20 45.37 16.17 25.21
CA SER A 20 44.83 14.99 25.90
C SER A 20 43.84 14.20 25.05
N MET A 21 43.08 14.90 24.19
CA MET A 21 42.17 14.29 23.21
C MET A 21 42.92 13.50 22.12
N GLY A 22 44.24 13.69 21.99
CA GLY A 22 45.12 12.89 21.14
C GLY A 22 45.50 11.52 21.70
N ALA A 23 45.17 11.21 22.96
CA ALA A 23 45.48 9.91 23.56
C ALA A 23 44.74 8.76 22.85
N THR A 24 45.45 7.66 22.59
CA THR A 24 44.92 6.46 21.94
C THR A 24 44.30 5.49 22.95
N ARG A 25 43.16 4.92 22.57
CA ARG A 25 42.44 3.86 23.29
C ARG A 25 42.13 2.70 22.36
N THR A 26 42.01 1.51 22.94
CA THR A 26 41.57 0.32 22.21
C THR A 26 40.08 0.11 22.44
N ILE A 27 39.28 0.07 21.37
CA ILE A 27 37.86 -0.29 21.42
C ILE A 27 37.70 -1.73 20.94
N GLU A 28 37.13 -2.57 21.80
CA GLU A 28 36.76 -3.95 21.48
C GLU A 28 35.38 -3.97 20.80
N PHE A 29 35.33 -4.52 19.59
CA PHE A 29 34.08 -4.82 18.90
C PHE A 29 33.69 -6.28 19.12
N SER A 30 32.39 -6.53 19.36
CA SER A 30 31.84 -7.88 19.50
C SER A 30 32.18 -8.77 18.30
N ASP A 31 32.49 -10.03 18.58
CA ASP A 31 32.88 -11.09 17.65
C ASP A 31 32.34 -10.93 16.23
N GLY A 32 33.24 -10.98 15.24
CA GLY A 32 32.85 -11.11 13.84
C GLY A 32 32.09 -12.41 13.57
N PRO A 33 31.44 -12.59 12.39
CA PRO A 33 30.63 -13.78 12.07
C PRO A 33 31.35 -15.15 12.10
N GLY A 34 32.66 -15.17 12.38
CA GLY A 34 33.47 -16.37 12.58
C GLY A 34 34.09 -16.52 13.98
N GLY A 35 33.76 -15.66 14.96
CA GLY A 35 34.37 -15.69 16.30
C GLY A 35 35.73 -14.98 16.40
N GLU A 36 35.97 -13.98 15.55
CA GLU A 36 37.16 -13.13 15.60
C GLU A 36 36.89 -11.94 16.53
N GLU A 37 37.62 -11.86 17.64
CA GLU A 37 37.77 -10.64 18.46
C GLU A 37 38.40 -9.54 17.59
N ARG A 38 37.82 -8.33 17.62
CA ARG A 38 38.30 -7.20 16.79
C ARG A 38 38.48 -5.94 17.64
N SER A 39 39.70 -5.75 18.10
CA SER A 39 40.17 -4.51 18.71
C SER A 39 40.57 -3.49 17.64
N ILE A 40 40.16 -2.22 17.79
CA ILE A 40 40.62 -1.10 16.95
C ILE A 40 41.18 0.00 17.86
N GLU A 41 42.38 0.47 17.55
CA GLU A 41 42.99 1.65 18.19
C GLU A 41 42.39 2.93 17.57
N VAL A 42 41.86 3.82 18.40
CA VAL A 42 41.32 5.14 18.02
C VAL A 42 41.73 6.19 19.05
N THR A 43 41.76 7.46 18.69
CA THR A 43 41.98 8.55 19.65
C THR A 43 40.71 8.92 20.43
N ASN A 44 40.87 9.53 21.61
CA ASN A 44 39.77 10.16 22.36
C ASN A 44 38.98 11.15 21.48
N LEU A 45 39.67 11.91 20.62
CA LEU A 45 39.07 12.83 19.66
C LEU A 45 38.23 12.09 18.60
N GLU A 46 38.75 11.04 17.96
CA GLU A 46 38.00 10.29 16.95
C GLU A 46 36.74 9.63 17.53
N TRP A 47 36.83 9.10 18.75
CA TRP A 47 35.68 8.53 19.47
C TRP A 47 34.64 9.60 19.85
N SER A 48 35.09 10.78 20.27
CA SER A 48 34.24 11.95 20.53
C SER A 48 33.57 12.47 19.26
N LEU A 49 34.33 12.55 18.16
CA LEU A 49 33.83 12.92 16.84
C LEU A 49 32.85 11.89 16.28
N GLN A 50 32.97 10.59 16.62
CA GLN A 50 31.98 9.57 16.25
C GLN A 50 30.58 9.93 16.80
N PHE A 51 30.49 10.35 18.07
CA PHE A 51 29.23 10.81 18.68
C PHE A 51 28.69 12.07 17.96
N VAL A 52 29.54 13.07 17.71
CA VAL A 52 29.14 14.32 17.01
C VAL A 52 28.66 14.04 15.58
N LYS A 53 29.41 13.24 14.81
CA LYS A 53 29.06 12.84 13.44
C LYS A 53 27.74 12.07 13.38
N LEU A 54 27.50 11.14 14.31
CA LEU A 54 26.24 10.41 14.41
C LEU A 54 25.05 11.33 14.76
N LYS A 55 25.22 12.32 15.66
CA LYS A 55 24.20 13.34 15.95
C LYS A 55 23.90 14.21 14.72
N ILE A 56 24.93 14.70 14.03
CA ILE A 56 24.79 15.50 12.82
C ILE A 56 24.13 14.69 11.70
N GLN A 57 24.48 13.41 11.54
CA GLN A 57 23.85 12.56 10.54
C GLN A 57 22.38 12.25 10.86
N GLU A 58 21.98 12.18 12.12
CA GLU A 58 20.56 12.12 12.50
C GLU A 58 19.80 13.37 12.06
N MET A 59 20.41 14.56 12.10
CA MET A 59 19.83 15.79 11.56
C MET A 59 19.72 15.75 10.03
N ILE A 60 20.78 15.30 9.33
CA ILE A 60 20.79 15.11 7.87
C ILE A 60 19.68 14.12 7.44
N PHE A 61 19.62 12.95 8.08
CA PHE A 61 18.62 11.91 7.80
C PHE A 61 17.18 12.35 8.12
N ASN A 62 17.01 13.28 9.07
CA ASN A 62 15.71 13.87 9.33
C ASN A 62 15.26 14.88 8.27
N GLY A 63 16.19 15.49 7.52
CA GLY A 63 15.93 16.30 6.33
C GLY A 63 15.23 17.64 6.60
N ARG A 64 15.16 18.08 7.85
CA ARG A 64 14.45 19.30 8.26
C ARG A 64 15.32 20.53 8.07
N LYS A 65 14.86 21.49 7.27
CA LYS A 65 15.49 22.82 7.10
C LYS A 65 15.51 23.69 8.38
N THR A 66 14.85 23.22 9.42
CA THR A 66 14.61 23.90 10.70
C THR A 66 15.35 23.26 11.88
N ASP A 67 16.04 22.14 11.65
CA ASP A 67 17.04 21.60 12.57
C ASP A 67 18.42 21.97 12.02
N GLN A 68 19.12 22.88 12.71
CA GLN A 68 20.37 23.50 12.27
C GLN A 68 21.50 23.27 13.28
N CYS A 69 22.74 23.21 12.83
CA CYS A 69 23.90 23.06 13.71
C CYS A 69 25.09 23.91 13.27
N GLY A 70 25.97 24.16 14.25
CA GLY A 70 27.34 24.63 14.03
C GLY A 70 28.29 23.88 14.94
N VAL A 71 29.59 24.03 14.70
CA VAL A 71 30.67 23.42 15.47
C VAL A 71 31.71 24.49 15.79
N ILE A 72 32.02 24.64 17.07
CA ILE A 72 33.17 25.40 17.56
C ILE A 72 34.16 24.39 18.14
N VAL A 73 35.45 24.60 17.90
CA VAL A 73 36.53 23.84 18.53
C VAL A 73 37.25 24.70 19.57
N PHE A 74 37.77 24.08 20.62
CA PHE A 74 38.58 24.75 21.63
C PHE A 74 39.87 23.97 21.91
N GLY A 75 40.96 24.72 22.14
CA GLY A 75 42.33 24.22 22.06
C GLY A 75 42.96 24.42 20.66
N SER A 76 42.34 25.18 19.75
CA SER A 76 42.94 25.44 18.44
C SER A 76 44.18 26.36 18.53
N GLU A 77 45.20 26.09 17.72
CA GLU A 77 46.36 27.00 17.59
C GLU A 77 45.92 28.38 17.03
N GLU A 78 44.94 28.37 16.14
CA GLU A 78 44.26 29.55 15.62
C GLU A 78 43.12 30.01 16.54
N THR A 79 42.82 31.32 16.52
CA THR A 79 41.64 31.89 17.19
C THR A 79 40.78 32.59 16.14
N ASP A 80 39.54 32.15 15.99
CA ASP A 80 38.58 32.66 14.99
C ASP A 80 37.17 32.64 15.58
N ASN A 81 36.80 33.70 16.31
CA ASN A 81 35.48 33.79 16.90
C ASN A 81 34.95 35.23 17.00
N ILE A 82 33.62 35.33 16.96
CA ILE A 82 32.89 36.60 16.86
C ILE A 82 32.99 37.50 18.10
N ILE A 83 33.68 37.08 19.17
CA ILE A 83 33.93 37.91 20.35
C ILE A 83 35.35 38.47 20.28
N ASN A 84 36.34 37.63 19.97
CA ASN A 84 37.73 38.03 19.71
C ASN A 84 37.79 39.13 18.63
N GLU A 85 37.09 38.96 17.49
CA GLU A 85 37.00 39.96 16.41
C GLU A 85 36.54 41.36 16.86
N LYS A 86 35.73 41.44 17.93
CA LYS A 86 35.11 42.69 18.40
C LYS A 86 35.85 43.31 19.58
N ASN A 87 36.29 42.47 20.52
CA ASN A 87 36.71 42.86 21.86
C ASN A 87 38.09 42.34 22.27
N GLY A 88 38.64 41.34 21.57
CA GLY A 88 39.74 40.50 22.07
C GLY A 88 39.29 39.48 23.14
N GLY A 89 40.24 38.73 23.69
CA GLY A 89 39.99 37.59 24.59
C GLY A 89 39.46 36.35 23.85
N TYR A 90 39.08 35.30 24.58
CA TYR A 90 38.57 34.04 24.00
C TYR A 90 39.59 33.40 23.03
N GLU A 91 40.84 33.27 23.48
CA GLU A 91 41.95 32.69 22.71
C GLU A 91 41.83 31.15 22.63
N HIS A 92 42.40 30.56 21.59
CA HIS A 92 42.32 29.12 21.30
C HIS A 92 40.90 28.56 21.06
N VAL A 93 39.94 29.43 20.66
CA VAL A 93 38.56 29.08 20.30
C VAL A 93 38.26 29.49 18.85
N SER A 94 37.73 28.56 18.04
CA SER A 94 37.47 28.76 16.60
C SER A 94 36.08 28.25 16.15
N GLU A 95 35.32 29.06 15.39
CA GLU A 95 34.02 28.72 14.78
C GLU A 95 34.19 27.86 13.50
N TYR A 96 34.78 26.68 13.67
CA TYR A 96 35.15 25.73 12.60
C TYR A 96 34.02 25.42 11.58
N ILE A 97 32.77 25.40 12.03
CA ILE A 97 31.57 25.27 11.18
C ILE A 97 30.47 26.23 11.67
N ALA A 98 30.26 27.32 10.95
CA ALA A 98 29.18 28.29 11.21
C ALA A 98 27.76 27.69 11.12
N ILE A 99 26.80 28.30 11.83
CA ILE A 99 25.43 27.75 11.99
C ILE A 99 24.69 27.62 10.66
N GLY A 100 24.49 26.37 10.22
CA GLY A 100 23.90 26.01 8.93
C GLY A 100 22.94 24.83 8.98
N GLN A 101 22.45 24.43 7.81
CA GLN A 101 21.82 23.10 7.66
C GLN A 101 22.94 22.08 7.36
N PRO A 102 23.08 21.00 8.15
CA PRO A 102 24.15 20.03 7.94
C PRO A 102 24.02 19.29 6.61
N ASN A 103 25.17 18.90 6.07
CA ASN A 103 25.33 18.21 4.79
C ASN A 103 26.55 17.26 4.83
N SER A 104 26.84 16.52 3.74
CA SER A 104 27.99 15.62 3.69
C SER A 104 29.35 16.32 3.85
N GLY A 105 29.49 17.56 3.34
CA GLY A 105 30.69 18.38 3.58
C GLY A 105 30.87 18.81 5.04
N THR A 106 29.79 18.82 5.83
CA THR A 106 29.85 19.02 7.30
C THR A 106 30.52 17.84 7.98
N LEU A 107 30.28 16.61 7.51
CA LEU A 107 30.92 15.40 8.02
C LEU A 107 32.40 15.35 7.57
N ALA A 108 32.67 15.61 6.29
CA ALA A 108 34.04 15.64 5.74
C ALA A 108 34.96 16.61 6.49
N LYS A 109 34.50 17.83 6.80
CA LYS A 109 35.24 18.76 7.67
C LYS A 109 35.57 18.17 9.05
N LEU A 110 34.68 17.36 9.62
CA LEU A 110 34.92 16.68 10.91
C LEU A 110 35.81 15.43 10.77
N ASP A 111 36.12 14.98 9.55
CA ASP A 111 37.17 13.97 9.27
C ASP A 111 38.56 14.60 9.16
N GLU A 112 38.64 15.91 8.87
CA GLU A 112 39.89 16.70 8.79
C GLU A 112 40.44 17.11 10.18
N LEU A 113 39.60 17.19 11.22
CA LEU A 113 40.01 17.59 12.57
C LEU A 113 41.04 16.65 13.21
N ARG A 114 42.03 17.21 13.91
CA ARG A 114 43.07 16.52 14.67
C ARG A 114 43.26 17.17 16.03
N ALA A 115 43.89 16.47 16.98
CA ALA A 115 44.31 17.05 18.25
C ALA A 115 45.47 18.02 18.01
N SER A 116 45.49 19.12 18.77
CA SER A 116 46.47 20.20 18.68
C SER A 116 47.60 20.03 19.72
N GLU A 117 48.57 20.96 19.70
CA GLU A 117 49.55 21.12 20.78
C GLU A 117 49.07 22.07 21.91
N THR A 118 47.90 22.71 21.77
CA THR A 118 47.39 23.77 22.67
C THR A 118 46.13 23.36 23.44
N ALA A 119 46.09 23.62 24.75
CA ALA A 119 44.87 23.51 25.54
C ALA A 119 44.06 24.84 25.44
N GLY A 120 42.74 24.74 25.41
CA GLY A 120 41.82 25.90 25.42
C GLY A 120 40.69 25.71 26.43
N ASP A 121 40.08 26.81 26.85
CA ASP A 121 39.10 26.78 27.94
C ASP A 121 37.66 26.46 27.45
N PRO A 122 36.95 25.51 28.08
CA PRO A 122 35.60 25.12 27.70
C PRO A 122 34.50 26.12 28.12
N ILE A 123 34.75 27.03 29.07
CA ILE A 123 33.81 28.10 29.47
C ILE A 123 33.88 29.26 28.48
N ASP A 124 35.07 29.63 27.99
CA ASP A 124 35.25 30.56 26.87
C ASP A 124 34.54 30.05 25.61
N ALA A 125 34.73 28.76 25.27
CA ALA A 125 34.01 28.12 24.17
C ALA A 125 32.48 28.17 24.35
N LEU A 126 31.99 27.98 25.58
CA LEU A 126 30.57 28.08 25.94
C LEU A 126 30.03 29.52 25.80
N ILE A 127 30.79 30.53 26.24
CA ILE A 127 30.43 31.95 26.12
C ILE A 127 30.34 32.36 24.65
N VAL A 128 31.33 31.99 23.83
CA VAL A 128 31.32 32.19 22.37
C VAL A 128 30.09 31.54 21.75
N ALA A 129 29.81 30.28 22.06
CA ALA A 129 28.67 29.55 21.50
C ALA A 129 27.31 30.17 21.84
N ILE A 130 27.15 30.69 23.05
CA ILE A 130 25.93 31.39 23.47
C ILE A 130 25.75 32.69 22.66
N GLU A 131 26.84 33.44 22.43
CA GLU A 131 26.80 34.71 21.68
C GLU A 131 26.57 34.49 20.17
N THR A 132 27.20 33.47 19.58
CA THR A 132 26.95 33.06 18.18
C THR A 132 25.51 32.60 18.01
N GLN A 133 24.98 31.78 18.94
CA GLN A 133 23.57 31.41 18.93
C GLN A 133 22.63 32.61 19.07
N ASP A 134 22.92 33.58 19.96
CA ASP A 134 22.02 34.73 20.17
C ASP A 134 22.00 35.68 18.98
N THR A 135 23.18 35.99 18.43
CA THR A 135 23.34 36.77 17.20
C THR A 135 22.59 36.12 16.04
N TYR A 136 22.70 34.80 15.87
CA TYR A 136 22.00 34.05 14.82
C TYR A 136 20.47 33.95 15.05
N LEU A 137 20.03 33.93 16.31
CA LEU A 137 18.63 33.73 16.69
C LEU A 137 17.86 35.01 17.06
N GLU A 138 18.46 36.19 16.96
CA GLU A 138 17.82 37.52 17.15
C GLU A 138 16.43 37.60 16.50
N LYS A 139 16.34 37.18 15.23
CA LYS A 139 15.13 37.20 14.40
C LYS A 139 14.28 35.92 14.50
N LYS A 140 14.72 34.95 15.31
CA LYS A 140 14.21 33.56 15.41
C LYS A 140 13.89 33.16 16.87
N ARG A 141 13.42 34.10 17.70
CA ARG A 141 13.21 33.96 19.17
C ARG A 141 12.30 32.81 19.67
N THR A 142 11.76 31.96 18.79
CA THR A 142 10.95 30.78 19.13
C THR A 142 11.65 29.44 18.86
N TRP A 143 12.92 29.45 18.47
CA TRP A 143 13.72 28.25 18.23
C TRP A 143 14.37 27.79 19.53
N THR A 144 14.47 26.48 19.76
CA THR A 144 15.17 25.95 20.95
C THR A 144 16.68 25.95 20.74
N ARG A 145 17.40 26.18 21.83
CA ARG A 145 18.85 26.33 21.86
C ARG A 145 19.47 25.15 22.59
N LYS A 146 20.40 24.46 21.94
CA LYS A 146 21.14 23.33 22.50
C LYS A 146 22.63 23.57 22.33
N ILE A 147 23.40 23.30 23.37
CA ILE A 147 24.87 23.31 23.33
C ILE A 147 25.33 21.97 23.88
N VAL A 148 26.24 21.32 23.15
CA VAL A 148 26.77 20.00 23.50
C VAL A 148 28.29 20.11 23.60
N ILE A 149 28.83 20.04 24.81
CA ILE A 149 30.29 19.99 25.07
C ILE A 149 30.74 18.53 24.98
N VAL A 150 31.86 18.27 24.31
CA VAL A 150 32.51 16.96 24.27
C VAL A 150 34.00 17.14 24.59
N THR A 151 34.46 16.53 25.68
CA THR A 151 35.80 16.73 26.29
C THR A 151 36.20 15.51 27.12
N ASP A 152 37.50 15.27 27.31
CA ASP A 152 38.00 14.31 28.30
C ASP A 152 38.16 14.91 29.71
N GLY A 153 37.96 16.22 29.85
CA GLY A 153 38.08 16.95 31.10
C GLY A 153 39.51 17.02 31.65
N ALA A 154 40.55 16.68 30.89
CA ALA A 154 41.93 16.68 31.38
C ALA A 154 42.61 18.07 31.32
N SER A 155 42.15 18.97 30.45
CA SER A 155 42.63 20.37 30.37
C SER A 155 42.21 21.21 31.60
N PRO A 156 43.00 22.21 32.03
CA PRO A 156 42.57 23.19 33.02
C PRO A 156 41.31 23.96 32.58
N ILE A 157 40.52 24.45 33.55
CA ILE A 157 39.31 25.26 33.32
C ILE A 157 39.39 26.55 34.15
N GLU A 158 39.00 27.68 33.58
CA GLU A 158 38.88 28.97 34.26
C GLU A 158 37.48 29.14 34.89
N ILE A 159 37.45 29.46 36.18
CA ILE A 159 36.25 29.33 37.04
C ILE A 159 35.76 30.70 37.54
N GLU A 160 36.11 31.80 36.88
CA GLU A 160 35.66 33.14 37.29
C GLU A 160 34.28 33.52 36.72
N ASP A 161 33.98 33.23 35.44
CA ASP A 161 32.77 33.72 34.75
C ASP A 161 31.61 32.70 34.59
N TRP A 162 31.75 31.48 35.12
CA TRP A 162 30.73 30.42 34.95
C TRP A 162 29.36 30.81 35.56
N GLU A 163 29.33 31.49 36.70
CA GLU A 163 28.11 31.95 37.37
C GLU A 163 27.31 32.93 36.51
N ALA A 164 27.99 33.83 35.79
CA ALA A 164 27.37 34.78 34.87
C ALA A 164 26.84 34.05 33.62
N THR A 165 27.60 33.07 33.13
CA THR A 165 27.24 32.21 32.01
C THR A 165 25.97 31.39 32.29
N VAL A 166 25.85 30.74 33.46
CA VAL A 166 24.63 30.03 33.88
C VAL A 166 23.41 30.95 33.91
N LYS A 167 23.56 32.18 34.44
CA LYS A 167 22.48 33.19 34.46
C LYS A 167 22.07 33.61 33.04
N LYS A 168 23.02 33.79 32.12
CA LYS A 168 22.76 34.07 30.70
C LYS A 168 22.03 32.90 30.03
N MET A 169 22.49 31.66 30.21
CA MET A 169 21.87 30.44 29.66
C MET A 169 20.43 30.24 30.13
N ALA A 170 20.17 30.40 31.43
CA ALA A 170 18.83 30.30 32.00
C ALA A 170 17.89 31.40 31.44
N SER A 171 18.39 32.62 31.22
CA SER A 171 17.60 33.71 30.63
C SER A 171 17.25 33.50 29.15
N LEU A 172 18.10 32.78 28.41
CA LEU A 172 17.96 32.48 26.98
C LEU A 172 17.29 31.13 26.70
N GLY A 173 17.08 30.29 27.72
CA GLY A 173 16.52 28.94 27.57
C GLY A 173 17.46 27.97 26.83
N VAL A 174 18.76 28.06 27.10
CA VAL A 174 19.78 27.19 26.50
C VAL A 174 19.87 25.87 27.28
N ALA A 175 19.64 24.75 26.60
CA ALA A 175 19.91 23.43 27.15
C ALA A 175 21.38 23.03 26.93
N LEU A 176 22.06 22.62 27.99
CA LEU A 176 23.44 22.15 28.00
C LEU A 176 23.48 20.63 28.10
N THR A 177 24.34 19.99 27.33
CA THR A 177 24.72 18.59 27.52
C THR A 177 26.23 18.48 27.52
N VAL A 178 26.82 18.01 28.62
CA VAL A 178 28.25 17.73 28.72
C VAL A 178 28.45 16.22 28.55
N VAL A 179 29.25 15.85 27.55
CA VAL A 179 29.60 14.47 27.21
C VAL A 179 31.07 14.24 27.52
N GLY A 180 31.35 13.55 28.62
CA GLY A 180 32.71 13.33 29.10
C GLY A 180 33.32 12.01 28.61
N VAL A 181 34.56 12.05 28.14
CA VAL A 181 35.33 10.83 27.87
C VAL A 181 35.74 10.20 29.22
N ASP A 182 35.28 8.97 29.46
CA ASP A 182 35.55 8.19 30.69
C ASP A 182 35.25 8.95 32.01
N PHE A 183 34.15 9.73 32.04
CA PHE A 183 33.59 10.23 33.29
C PHE A 183 32.91 9.10 34.06
N ASP A 184 32.82 9.23 35.39
CA ASP A 184 32.17 8.21 36.23
C ASP A 184 30.66 8.13 35.96
N ASP A 185 30.10 6.91 35.85
CA ASP A 185 28.70 6.68 35.45
C ASP A 185 28.11 5.52 36.25
N ASP A 186 27.46 5.84 37.38
CA ASP A 186 26.89 4.87 38.34
C ASP A 186 25.91 3.88 37.68
N GLU A 187 25.19 4.29 36.62
CA GLU A 187 24.24 3.44 35.89
C GLU A 187 24.91 2.45 34.93
N LEU A 188 26.12 2.75 34.45
CA LEU A 188 26.96 1.79 33.73
C LEU A 188 27.91 1.02 34.66
N ALA A 189 27.93 1.36 35.96
CA ALA A 189 28.88 0.88 36.95
C ALA A 189 30.36 1.04 36.53
N TYR A 190 30.66 2.13 35.80
CA TYR A 190 32.00 2.45 35.33
C TYR A 190 32.62 3.57 36.18
N HIS A 191 33.81 3.29 36.72
CA HIS A 191 34.67 4.27 37.38
C HIS A 191 36.11 4.12 36.87
N GLU A 192 36.79 5.24 36.63
CA GLU A 192 38.20 5.23 36.19
C GLU A 192 39.13 5.14 37.42
N GLU A 193 39.75 3.97 37.63
CA GLU A 193 40.50 3.65 38.87
C GLU A 193 41.65 4.62 39.16
N ASP A 194 42.41 5.03 38.14
CA ASP A 194 43.58 5.92 38.22
C ASP A 194 43.27 7.38 37.81
N LYS A 195 42.02 7.83 37.96
CA LYS A 195 41.54 9.16 37.49
C LYS A 195 42.41 10.36 37.94
N PRO A 196 42.98 11.15 37.00
CA PRO A 196 43.78 12.34 37.28
C PRO A 196 43.07 13.38 38.16
N THR A 197 43.83 14.09 39.00
CA THR A 197 43.29 15.08 39.94
C THR A 197 42.61 16.27 39.24
N ILE A 198 43.11 16.69 38.07
CA ILE A 198 42.51 17.74 37.25
C ILE A 198 41.14 17.27 36.73
N LYS A 199 41.11 16.13 36.03
CA LYS A 199 39.88 15.51 35.51
C LYS A 199 38.82 15.31 36.59
N ARG A 200 39.20 14.80 37.77
CA ARG A 200 38.30 14.68 38.93
C ARG A 200 37.74 16.02 39.42
N THR A 201 38.53 17.09 39.38
CA THR A 201 38.08 18.44 39.76
C THR A 201 37.10 18.98 38.72
N ASN A 202 37.41 18.79 37.43
CA ASN A 202 36.60 19.23 36.31
C ASN A 202 35.27 18.47 36.20
N GLU A 203 35.23 17.17 36.47
CA GLU A 203 33.98 16.39 36.54
C GLU A 203 33.04 16.91 37.65
N ASN A 204 33.58 17.19 38.84
CA ASN A 204 32.81 17.81 39.92
C ASN A 204 32.32 19.21 39.55
N PHE A 205 33.13 19.99 38.81
CA PHE A 205 32.73 21.29 38.28
C PHE A 205 31.61 21.17 37.23
N TYR A 206 31.70 20.24 36.27
CA TYR A 206 30.64 20.01 35.28
C TYR A 206 29.34 19.51 35.92
N ALA A 207 29.42 18.67 36.96
CA ALA A 207 28.26 18.28 37.76
C ALA A 207 27.64 19.49 38.49
N HIS A 208 28.45 20.40 39.04
CA HIS A 208 27.97 21.62 39.68
C HIS A 208 27.36 22.61 38.66
N LEU A 209 27.98 22.78 37.49
CA LEU A 209 27.53 23.63 36.40
C LEU A 209 26.17 23.17 35.86
N THR A 210 26.01 21.86 35.61
CA THR A 210 24.76 21.28 35.08
C THR A 210 23.65 21.26 36.12
N SER A 211 23.94 21.00 37.40
CA SER A 211 22.95 21.08 38.49
C SER A 211 22.57 22.52 38.90
N SER A 212 23.33 23.53 38.48
CA SER A 212 23.00 24.94 38.68
C SER A 212 22.07 25.52 37.61
N LEU A 213 21.81 24.78 36.52
CA LEU A 213 20.81 25.14 35.51
C LEU A 213 19.40 24.73 35.96
N PRO A 214 18.33 25.42 35.52
CA PRO A 214 16.96 25.01 35.79
C PRO A 214 16.65 23.58 35.34
N ASP A 215 15.75 22.90 36.05
CA ASP A 215 15.26 21.55 35.72
C ASP A 215 14.99 21.38 34.22
N SER A 216 15.47 20.27 33.64
CA SER A 216 15.50 19.92 32.21
C SER A 216 16.48 20.69 31.28
N LEU A 217 17.24 21.68 31.76
CA LEU A 217 18.24 22.37 30.94
C LEU A 217 19.68 21.86 31.12
N GLY A 218 20.02 21.18 32.22
CA GLY A 218 21.35 20.59 32.44
C GLY A 218 21.35 19.06 32.26
N LEU A 219 22.34 18.53 31.54
CA LEU A 219 22.63 17.09 31.46
C LEU A 219 24.14 16.84 31.43
N LEU A 220 24.60 15.88 32.23
CA LEU A 220 25.95 15.33 32.23
C LEU A 220 25.87 13.83 31.92
N GLY A 221 26.85 13.28 31.21
CA GLY A 221 26.96 11.82 31.02
C GLY A 221 28.24 11.38 30.32
N SER A 222 28.55 10.08 30.42
CA SER A 222 29.71 9.49 29.74
C SER A 222 29.51 9.38 28.22
N LEU A 223 30.60 9.45 27.46
CA LEU A 223 30.61 9.23 26.01
C LEU A 223 30.09 7.82 25.64
N SER A 224 30.45 6.80 26.44
CA SER A 224 29.91 5.44 26.36
C SER A 224 28.38 5.42 26.40
N ARG A 225 27.79 6.07 27.41
CA ARG A 225 26.32 6.18 27.57
C ARG A 225 25.68 7.00 26.47
N ALA A 226 26.34 8.05 26.00
CA ALA A 226 25.87 8.90 24.91
C ALA A 226 25.82 8.16 23.56
N LEU A 227 26.81 7.28 23.28
CA LEU A 227 26.83 6.40 22.11
C LEU A 227 25.80 5.26 22.21
N LEU A 228 25.62 4.65 23.39
CA LEU A 228 24.55 3.67 23.62
C LEU A 228 23.16 4.29 23.41
N SER A 229 22.93 5.49 23.94
CA SER A 229 21.70 6.28 23.74
C SER A 229 21.43 6.62 22.26
N LEU A 230 22.47 6.88 21.46
CA LEU A 230 22.38 7.03 20.01
C LEU A 230 22.02 5.74 19.28
N SER A 231 22.50 4.59 19.77
CA SER A 231 22.21 3.27 19.20
C SER A 231 20.80 2.77 19.50
N TYR A 232 20.15 3.32 20.53
CA TYR A 232 18.78 2.98 20.92
C TYR A 232 17.79 3.30 19.78
N PRO A 233 16.83 2.41 19.47
CA PRO A 233 15.91 2.59 18.35
C PRO A 233 14.87 3.70 18.62
N GLN A 234 15.16 4.94 18.19
CA GLN A 234 14.21 6.04 18.30
C GLN A 234 13.10 5.98 17.22
N ILE A 235 11.83 6.09 17.64
CA ILE A 235 10.68 6.20 16.73
C ILE A 235 10.61 7.63 16.17
N LYS A 236 10.55 7.76 14.83
CA LYS A 236 10.30 9.05 14.19
C LYS A 236 8.82 9.42 14.29
N GLU A 237 8.46 10.18 15.31
CA GLU A 237 7.12 10.76 15.43
C GLU A 237 6.76 11.56 14.17
N THR A 238 5.65 11.16 13.54
CA THR A 238 5.09 11.84 12.37
C THR A 238 3.64 12.19 12.63
N LYS A 239 3.33 13.49 12.70
CA LYS A 239 1.96 13.97 12.87
C LYS A 239 1.22 13.79 11.55
N SER A 240 0.20 12.94 11.54
CA SER A 240 -0.58 12.62 10.34
C SER A 240 -1.25 13.89 9.77
N ALA A 241 -1.24 14.04 8.45
CA ALA A 241 -1.93 15.15 7.79
C ALA A 241 -3.45 14.98 7.95
N LEU A 242 -4.13 16.05 8.39
CA LEU A 242 -5.55 16.02 8.70
C LEU A 242 -6.38 16.29 7.45
N LEU A 243 -6.96 15.24 6.87
CA LEU A 243 -7.78 15.34 5.67
C LEU A 243 -9.21 15.76 6.03
N PRO A 244 -9.70 16.95 5.62
CA PRO A 244 -11.07 17.36 5.89
C PRO A 244 -12.04 16.64 4.95
N THR A 245 -13.12 16.09 5.50
CA THR A 245 -14.14 15.30 4.81
C THR A 245 -15.49 15.52 5.50
N THR A 246 -16.62 15.26 4.83
CA THR A 246 -17.95 15.24 5.47
C THR A 246 -18.37 13.82 5.81
N LEU A 247 -18.99 13.64 6.98
CA LEU A 247 -19.70 12.42 7.36
C LEU A 247 -21.19 12.64 7.07
N ARG A 248 -21.80 11.78 6.25
CA ARG A 248 -23.22 11.84 5.88
C ARG A 248 -24.01 10.71 6.53
N LEU A 249 -25.18 11.04 7.05
CA LEU A 249 -26.21 10.09 7.48
C LEU A 249 -27.49 10.43 6.72
N GLY A 250 -28.09 9.46 6.03
CA GLY A 250 -29.23 9.69 5.12
C GLY A 250 -28.80 10.07 3.69
N ASP A 251 -29.79 10.38 2.84
CA ASP A 251 -29.59 10.74 1.43
C ASP A 251 -29.70 12.26 1.25
N VAL A 252 -28.54 12.93 1.18
CA VAL A 252 -28.42 14.38 0.98
C VAL A 252 -28.84 14.81 -0.43
N GLU A 253 -28.90 13.91 -1.43
CA GLU A 253 -29.21 14.29 -2.81
C GLU A 253 -30.72 14.25 -3.12
N THR A 254 -31.49 13.40 -2.43
CA THR A 254 -32.96 13.32 -2.62
C THR A 254 -33.77 13.75 -1.41
N ARG A 255 -33.18 13.85 -0.20
CA ARG A 255 -33.89 14.15 1.05
C ARG A 255 -33.06 14.95 2.05
N GLU A 256 -32.69 16.18 1.68
CA GLU A 256 -31.97 17.11 2.58
C GLU A 256 -32.61 17.23 3.98
N ASP A 257 -33.96 17.25 4.07
CA ASP A 257 -34.70 17.32 5.34
C ASP A 257 -34.57 16.07 6.25
N GLU A 258 -34.26 14.89 5.69
CA GLU A 258 -34.06 13.64 6.46
C GLU A 258 -32.58 13.30 6.67
N ALA A 259 -31.67 14.10 6.10
CA ALA A 259 -30.24 13.84 6.09
C ALA A 259 -29.45 14.77 7.03
N MET A 260 -28.24 14.33 7.41
CA MET A 260 -27.34 15.10 8.26
C MET A 260 -25.90 15.01 7.74
N GLU A 261 -25.29 16.15 7.44
CA GLU A 261 -23.85 16.27 7.21
C GLU A 261 -23.13 16.77 8.47
N ILE A 262 -21.97 16.19 8.78
CA ILE A 262 -21.09 16.59 9.89
C ILE A 262 -19.68 16.79 9.35
N GLY A 263 -19.05 17.94 9.65
CA GLY A 263 -17.65 18.19 9.30
C GLY A 263 -16.70 17.33 10.15
N VAL A 264 -15.96 16.43 9.49
CA VAL A 264 -14.99 15.54 10.14
C VAL A 264 -13.59 15.72 9.56
N LYS A 265 -12.59 15.21 10.29
CA LYS A 265 -11.21 15.09 9.82
C LYS A 265 -10.77 13.64 9.95
N VAL A 266 -10.11 13.17 8.91
CA VAL A 266 -9.51 11.83 8.85
C VAL A 266 -8.00 11.96 9.04
N ALA A 267 -7.45 11.13 9.93
CA ALA A 267 -6.02 11.00 10.17
C ALA A 267 -5.63 9.52 10.17
N LYS A 268 -4.43 9.16 9.72
CA LYS A 268 -3.98 7.76 9.80
C LYS A 268 -3.76 7.36 11.26
N CYS A 269 -4.28 6.20 11.65
CA CYS A 269 -4.06 5.59 12.97
C CYS A 269 -2.88 4.62 12.93
N THR A 270 -2.79 3.79 11.89
CA THR A 270 -1.63 2.95 11.60
C THR A 270 -1.13 3.23 10.19
N THR A 271 0.15 2.96 9.93
CA THR A 271 0.74 3.02 8.58
C THR A 271 1.89 2.03 8.47
N LEU A 272 1.99 1.32 7.35
CA LEU A 272 3.07 0.36 7.13
C LEU A 272 4.40 1.07 6.84
N ALA A 273 5.17 1.33 7.89
CA ALA A 273 6.54 1.80 7.75
C ALA A 273 7.41 0.73 7.06
N ARG A 274 8.15 1.13 6.02
CA ARG A 274 9.14 0.31 5.30
C ARG A 274 10.50 1.00 5.34
N ALA A 275 11.58 0.24 5.16
CA ALA A 275 12.90 0.82 4.94
C ALA A 275 12.94 1.59 3.61
N GLY A 276 13.85 2.56 3.51
CA GLY A 276 14.02 3.38 2.29
C GLY A 276 14.42 2.54 1.07
N GLY A 277 13.91 2.91 -0.10
CA GLY A 277 14.30 2.29 -1.37
C GLY A 277 15.72 2.70 -1.79
N TRP A 278 16.50 1.74 -2.27
CA TRP A 278 17.88 1.97 -2.70
C TRP A 278 17.96 2.35 -4.19
N LYS A 279 18.60 3.49 -4.49
CA LYS A 279 19.02 3.83 -5.86
C LYS A 279 20.18 2.92 -6.28
N ARG A 280 20.27 2.61 -7.57
CA ARG A 280 21.38 1.84 -8.15
C ARG A 280 22.43 2.79 -8.72
N PHE A 281 23.68 2.60 -8.31
CA PHE A 281 24.85 3.32 -8.82
C PHE A 281 25.84 2.34 -9.46
N ALA A 282 26.58 2.80 -10.46
CA ALA A 282 27.75 2.12 -11.00
C ALA A 282 28.98 3.00 -10.76
N GLY A 283 30.10 2.37 -10.41
CA GLY A 283 31.39 3.04 -10.46
C GLY A 283 31.78 3.29 -11.91
N ARG A 284 32.22 4.51 -12.20
CA ARG A 284 32.89 4.90 -13.43
C ARG A 284 34.32 5.28 -13.05
N GLU A 285 35.26 4.55 -13.62
CA GLU A 285 36.68 4.89 -13.57
C GLU A 285 36.88 6.31 -14.15
N GLY A 286 37.66 7.13 -13.45
CA GLY A 286 38.01 8.46 -13.93
C GLY A 286 38.99 8.38 -15.09
N ASP A 287 39.03 9.44 -15.91
CA ASP A 287 40.09 9.61 -16.91
C ASP A 287 41.47 9.68 -16.21
N GLU A 288 42.55 9.33 -16.92
CA GLU A 288 43.86 8.95 -16.34
C GLU A 288 44.50 9.99 -15.40
N GLU A 289 44.09 11.25 -15.46
CA GLU A 289 44.54 12.34 -14.57
C GLU A 289 43.99 12.22 -13.12
N ASN A 290 42.96 11.41 -12.86
CA ASN A 290 42.37 11.20 -11.53
C ASN A 290 42.40 9.72 -11.09
N ALA A 291 43.55 9.06 -11.28
CA ALA A 291 43.80 7.67 -10.90
C ALA A 291 43.70 7.44 -9.38
N GLY A 292 42.49 7.20 -8.87
CA GLY A 292 42.21 6.85 -7.48
C GLY A 292 40.76 7.09 -7.03
N MET A 293 40.04 8.03 -7.64
CA MET A 293 38.67 8.39 -7.21
C MET A 293 37.60 7.79 -8.11
N VAL A 294 36.95 6.71 -7.65
CA VAL A 294 35.84 6.07 -8.37
C VAL A 294 34.61 6.99 -8.36
N SER A 295 34.20 7.49 -9.53
CA SER A 295 33.04 8.36 -9.66
C SER A 295 31.74 7.55 -9.78
N PHE A 296 30.80 7.70 -8.85
CA PHE A 296 29.56 6.92 -8.87
C PHE A 296 28.44 7.64 -9.64
N CYS A 297 27.88 6.97 -10.65
CA CYS A 297 26.79 7.47 -11.50
C CYS A 297 25.49 6.69 -11.26
N GLU A 298 24.35 7.39 -11.14
CA GLU A 298 23.03 6.76 -10.96
C GLU A 298 22.53 6.12 -12.27
N LEU A 299 22.15 4.84 -12.23
CA LEU A 299 21.65 4.12 -13.41
C LEU A 299 20.21 4.55 -13.73
N LYS A 300 20.02 5.22 -14.87
CA LYS A 300 18.69 5.53 -15.41
C LYS A 300 18.13 4.31 -16.16
N ARG A 301 17.00 3.76 -15.71
CA ARG A 301 16.30 2.67 -16.41
C ARG A 301 15.75 3.16 -17.75
N ARG A 302 16.22 2.59 -18.84
CA ARG A 302 15.61 2.69 -20.18
C ARG A 302 14.76 1.44 -20.42
N THR A 303 13.60 1.61 -21.03
CA THR A 303 12.72 0.52 -21.45
C THR A 303 12.50 0.66 -22.94
N GLU A 304 12.69 -0.42 -23.69
CA GLU A 304 12.43 -0.49 -25.13
C GLU A 304 11.46 -1.63 -25.39
N TYR A 305 10.56 -1.46 -26.37
CA TYR A 305 9.53 -2.44 -26.68
C TYR A 305 9.85 -3.13 -28.00
N PHE A 306 9.61 -4.43 -28.04
CA PHE A 306 9.91 -5.30 -29.16
C PHE A 306 8.74 -6.24 -29.42
N ILE A 307 8.38 -6.43 -30.69
CA ILE A 307 7.42 -7.43 -31.13
C ILE A 307 8.19 -8.58 -31.79
N ASP A 308 8.03 -9.78 -31.25
CA ASP A 308 8.48 -11.01 -31.90
C ASP A 308 7.44 -11.44 -32.93
N ARG A 309 7.70 -11.15 -34.21
CA ARG A 309 6.82 -11.56 -35.32
C ARG A 309 6.92 -13.05 -35.66
N SER A 310 7.90 -13.80 -35.12
CA SER A 310 8.02 -15.25 -35.42
C SER A 310 6.87 -16.08 -34.88
N LEU A 311 6.15 -15.58 -33.88
CA LEU A 311 4.92 -16.18 -33.34
C LEU A 311 3.68 -15.96 -34.22
N ALA A 312 3.76 -15.17 -35.30
CA ALA A 312 2.63 -14.82 -36.15
C ALA A 312 2.53 -15.65 -37.46
N GLU A 313 3.60 -16.34 -37.87
CA GLU A 313 3.62 -17.12 -39.13
C GLU A 313 3.28 -18.61 -38.94
N GLU A 314 3.37 -19.16 -37.70
CA GLU A 314 2.85 -20.50 -37.37
C GLU A 314 1.35 -20.46 -37.00
N GLY A 315 0.43 -20.37 -37.98
CA GLY A 315 -0.96 -20.78 -37.72
C GLY A 315 -2.09 -20.09 -38.50
N SER A 316 -2.26 -20.40 -39.78
CA SER A 316 -3.62 -20.56 -40.31
C SER A 316 -4.17 -21.91 -39.84
N ASP A 317 -5.34 -21.93 -39.19
CA ASP A 317 -5.97 -23.09 -38.53
C ASP A 317 -5.14 -23.78 -37.42
N GLY A 318 -5.46 -23.46 -36.15
CA GLY A 318 -4.99 -24.23 -34.99
C GLY A 318 -4.67 -23.38 -33.76
N GLU A 319 -4.95 -23.93 -32.57
CA GLU A 319 -4.77 -23.28 -31.26
C GLU A 319 -3.43 -22.51 -31.10
N ILE A 320 -3.48 -21.20 -30.86
CA ILE A 320 -2.30 -20.38 -30.54
C ILE A 320 -1.71 -20.87 -29.21
N GLN A 321 -0.65 -21.68 -29.29
CA GLN A 321 0.13 -22.08 -28.13
C GLN A 321 1.10 -20.98 -27.72
N ASP A 322 0.79 -20.32 -26.61
CA ASP A 322 1.65 -19.31 -26.00
C ASP A 322 3.00 -19.91 -25.57
N LYS A 323 4.03 -19.70 -26.40
CA LYS A 323 5.42 -20.09 -26.16
C LYS A 323 6.22 -18.98 -25.43
N SER A 324 5.58 -17.88 -25.03
CA SER A 324 6.22 -16.69 -24.41
C SER A 324 6.55 -16.89 -22.92
N ALA A 325 7.35 -17.91 -22.62
CA ALA A 325 7.78 -18.26 -21.26
C ALA A 325 9.26 -18.68 -21.15
N ARG A 326 10.06 -18.40 -22.19
CA ARG A 326 11.52 -18.50 -22.14
C ARG A 326 12.14 -17.17 -22.55
N ALA A 327 12.08 -16.20 -21.63
CA ALA A 327 13.06 -15.14 -21.60
C ALA A 327 14.44 -15.80 -21.40
N ALA A 328 15.17 -16.00 -22.49
CA ALA A 328 16.60 -16.23 -22.39
C ALA A 328 17.23 -14.99 -21.75
N SER A 329 18.17 -15.20 -20.84
CA SER A 329 19.15 -14.17 -20.51
C SER A 329 20.02 -13.96 -21.75
N MET A 330 19.54 -13.14 -22.69
CA MET A 330 20.35 -12.59 -23.75
C MET A 330 21.25 -11.53 -23.14
N ASP A 331 22.41 -11.99 -22.65
CA ASP A 331 23.53 -11.11 -22.38
C ASP A 331 23.85 -10.37 -23.68
N ILE A 332 23.74 -9.03 -23.67
CA ILE A 332 23.97 -8.18 -24.84
C ILE A 332 25.48 -7.90 -24.95
N ASP A 333 26.27 -8.98 -24.94
CA ASP A 333 27.71 -9.00 -25.19
C ASP A 333 28.02 -10.18 -26.10
N GLY A 334 28.53 -9.88 -27.30
CA GLY A 334 28.40 -10.77 -28.45
C GLY A 334 29.27 -12.03 -28.41
N LYS A 335 28.62 -13.19 -28.51
CA LYS A 335 29.16 -14.40 -29.17
C LYS A 335 28.03 -15.30 -29.66
N ASP A 336 27.93 -15.45 -30.98
CA ASP A 336 26.96 -16.34 -31.62
C ASP A 336 27.19 -17.81 -31.22
N ALA A 337 26.13 -18.45 -30.75
CA ALA A 337 26.11 -19.87 -30.40
C ALA A 337 24.86 -20.55 -30.99
N ASP A 338 25.08 -21.23 -32.11
CA ASP A 338 24.25 -22.30 -32.69
C ASP A 338 22.76 -22.03 -33.00
N GLY A 339 22.52 -21.67 -34.27
CA GLY A 339 21.81 -22.63 -35.12
C GLY A 339 20.29 -22.50 -35.26
N LYS A 340 19.71 -21.32 -35.00
CA LYS A 340 18.37 -20.96 -35.49
C LYS A 340 18.41 -19.66 -36.28
N GLY A 341 17.52 -19.54 -37.27
CA GLY A 341 17.41 -18.34 -38.11
C GLY A 341 17.07 -17.09 -37.30
N PRO A 342 17.41 -15.89 -37.81
CA PRO A 342 17.20 -14.64 -37.08
C PRO A 342 15.70 -14.42 -36.81
N ALA A 343 15.34 -14.35 -35.53
CA ALA A 343 14.00 -13.89 -35.15
C ALA A 343 13.84 -12.44 -35.62
N VAL A 344 12.78 -12.16 -36.37
CA VAL A 344 12.48 -10.80 -36.86
C VAL A 344 11.83 -10.01 -35.72
N ILE A 345 12.68 -9.61 -34.78
CA ILE A 345 12.33 -8.81 -33.61
C ILE A 345 12.24 -7.35 -34.06
N GLU A 346 11.02 -6.84 -34.18
CA GLU A 346 10.76 -5.46 -34.58
C GLU A 346 10.72 -4.55 -33.35
N LYS A 347 11.49 -3.46 -33.36
CA LYS A 347 11.42 -2.43 -32.32
C LYS A 347 10.20 -1.55 -32.55
N VAL A 348 9.43 -1.33 -31.50
CA VAL A 348 8.19 -0.54 -31.53
C VAL A 348 8.27 0.62 -30.54
N GLU A 349 7.86 1.81 -31.00
CA GLU A 349 7.83 3.00 -30.15
C GLU A 349 6.55 3.06 -29.31
N LYS A 350 6.66 3.61 -28.09
CA LYS A 350 5.59 3.56 -27.08
C LYS A 350 4.24 4.12 -27.58
N GLU A 351 4.27 5.10 -28.47
CA GLU A 351 3.08 5.75 -29.04
C GLU A 351 2.24 4.82 -29.94
N GLN A 352 2.81 3.71 -30.42
CA GLN A 352 2.12 2.71 -31.23
C GLN A 352 1.42 1.63 -30.38
N LEU A 353 1.60 1.64 -29.05
CA LEU A 353 1.08 0.62 -28.14
C LEU A 353 -0.26 1.04 -27.51
N ILE A 354 -1.35 0.42 -27.95
CA ILE A 354 -2.69 0.58 -27.34
C ILE A 354 -2.81 -0.32 -26.10
N ARG A 355 -3.38 0.18 -25.01
CA ARG A 355 -3.59 -0.62 -23.78
C ARG A 355 -4.70 -1.66 -24.00
N GLY A 356 -4.32 -2.93 -24.04
CA GLY A 356 -5.27 -4.05 -24.12
C GLY A 356 -5.64 -4.58 -22.74
N PHE A 357 -6.94 -4.66 -22.43
CA PHE A 357 -7.46 -5.31 -21.23
C PHE A 357 -7.91 -6.74 -21.55
N LYS A 358 -7.60 -7.71 -20.68
CA LYS A 358 -7.93 -9.12 -20.91
C LYS A 358 -9.33 -9.47 -20.39
N TYR A 359 -10.26 -9.74 -21.30
CA TYR A 359 -11.61 -10.20 -20.97
C TYR A 359 -11.77 -11.68 -21.34
N GLY A 360 -11.55 -12.55 -20.34
CA GLY A 360 -11.54 -14.00 -20.53
C GLY A 360 -10.37 -14.48 -21.41
N SER A 361 -10.68 -14.96 -22.61
CA SER A 361 -9.71 -15.36 -23.64
C SER A 361 -9.28 -14.22 -24.56
N THR A 362 -10.06 -13.14 -24.63
CA THR A 362 -9.92 -12.08 -25.65
C THR A 362 -9.26 -10.83 -25.05
N TYR A 363 -8.50 -10.10 -25.87
CA TYR A 363 -7.98 -8.78 -25.51
C TYR A 363 -8.89 -7.69 -26.11
N VAL A 364 -9.37 -6.79 -25.26
CA VAL A 364 -10.17 -5.63 -25.63
C VAL A 364 -9.24 -4.40 -25.67
N PRO A 365 -8.99 -3.79 -26.84
CA PRO A 365 -8.19 -2.57 -26.92
C PRO A 365 -8.97 -1.39 -26.33
N CYS A 366 -8.28 -0.56 -25.53
CA CYS A 366 -8.82 0.67 -24.95
C CYS A 366 -7.99 1.86 -25.46
N PRO A 367 -8.42 2.57 -26.52
CA PRO A 367 -7.68 3.70 -27.09
C PRO A 367 -7.40 4.80 -26.07
N ASP A 368 -8.41 5.12 -25.25
CA ASP A 368 -8.34 6.16 -24.21
C ASP A 368 -7.56 5.73 -22.95
N GLY A 369 -6.97 4.52 -22.95
CA GLY A 369 -6.10 3.99 -21.89
C GLY A 369 -6.78 3.59 -20.57
N GLN A 370 -8.01 4.04 -20.32
CA GLN A 370 -8.86 3.65 -19.19
C GLN A 370 -10.35 3.76 -19.57
N PHE A 371 -11.18 2.87 -19.03
CA PHE A 371 -12.65 2.94 -19.15
C PHE A 371 -13.23 4.06 -18.25
N GLU A 372 -14.47 4.49 -18.53
CA GLU A 372 -15.16 5.50 -17.72
C GLU A 372 -15.24 5.11 -16.24
N LYS A 373 -15.00 6.09 -15.35
CA LYS A 373 -15.05 5.90 -13.89
C LYS A 373 -16.42 6.23 -13.33
N LEU A 374 -16.73 5.66 -12.17
CA LEU A 374 -17.93 6.00 -11.42
C LEU A 374 -17.85 7.46 -10.91
N ASN A 375 -18.88 8.25 -11.19
CA ASN A 375 -19.01 9.61 -10.68
C ASN A 375 -19.28 9.59 -9.15
N THR A 376 -18.21 9.66 -8.36
CA THR A 376 -18.27 9.68 -6.89
C THR A 376 -18.04 11.08 -6.33
N LYS A 377 -18.75 11.41 -5.25
CA LYS A 377 -18.49 12.61 -4.42
C LYS A 377 -17.67 12.22 -3.20
N LYS A 378 -16.73 13.08 -2.82
CA LYS A 378 -15.95 12.96 -1.57
C LYS A 378 -16.87 12.94 -0.35
N GLY A 379 -16.54 12.10 0.63
CA GLY A 379 -17.34 11.92 1.84
C GLY A 379 -17.07 10.59 2.55
N ILE A 380 -17.71 10.45 3.72
CA ILE A 380 -17.93 9.18 4.41
C ILE A 380 -19.45 9.06 4.56
N ASP A 381 -20.09 8.19 3.79
CA ASP A 381 -21.55 8.05 3.77
C ASP A 381 -21.96 6.80 4.54
N VAL A 382 -22.77 6.94 5.60
CA VAL A 382 -23.16 5.83 6.49
C VAL A 382 -24.31 5.03 5.87
N CYS A 383 -24.04 3.78 5.49
CA CYS A 383 -24.99 2.89 4.84
C CYS A 383 -25.90 2.13 5.83
N GLY A 384 -25.49 1.98 7.09
CA GLY A 384 -26.27 1.29 8.12
C GLY A 384 -25.45 0.86 9.34
N PHE A 385 -26.10 0.21 10.31
CA PHE A 385 -25.49 -0.20 11.59
C PHE A 385 -25.68 -1.69 11.86
N PHE A 386 -24.70 -2.32 12.51
CA PHE A 386 -24.72 -3.73 12.88
C PHE A 386 -24.08 -3.97 14.26
N GLN A 387 -24.41 -5.10 14.90
CA GLN A 387 -23.86 -5.43 16.22
C GLN A 387 -22.38 -5.81 16.13
N LYS A 388 -21.56 -5.34 17.08
CA LYS A 388 -20.11 -5.62 17.17
C LYS A 388 -19.79 -7.14 17.22
N LYS A 389 -20.72 -7.96 17.70
CA LYS A 389 -20.63 -9.44 17.73
C LYS A 389 -20.58 -10.10 16.34
N ASN A 390 -21.10 -9.44 15.30
CA ASN A 390 -21.16 -9.99 13.94
C ASN A 390 -19.91 -9.64 13.10
N PHE A 391 -18.92 -8.95 13.69
CA PHE A 391 -17.71 -8.54 13.01
C PHE A 391 -16.64 -9.64 13.01
N ASN A 392 -16.30 -10.16 11.82
CA ASN A 392 -15.19 -11.09 11.70
C ASN A 392 -13.84 -10.36 11.66
N ARG A 393 -12.97 -10.63 12.63
CA ARG A 393 -11.64 -10.02 12.77
C ARG A 393 -10.68 -10.33 11.62
N SER A 394 -10.93 -11.38 10.84
CA SER A 394 -10.07 -11.79 9.71
C SER A 394 -10.42 -11.13 8.37
N HIS A 395 -11.51 -10.35 8.28
CA HIS A 395 -11.91 -9.68 7.04
C HIS A 395 -11.17 -8.36 6.72
N PRO A 396 -10.88 -7.45 7.68
CA PRO A 396 -10.37 -6.11 7.36
C PRO A 396 -9.06 -6.10 6.56
N LEU A 397 -9.01 -5.28 5.50
CA LEU A 397 -7.92 -5.28 4.52
C LEU A 397 -6.87 -4.17 4.73
N SER A 398 -7.22 -3.03 5.31
CA SER A 398 -6.38 -1.82 5.30
C SER A 398 -5.74 -1.45 6.64
N GLU A 399 -4.83 -0.49 6.55
CA GLU A 399 -4.47 0.43 7.64
C GLU A 399 -5.72 1.01 8.33
N LEU A 400 -5.61 1.31 9.63
CA LEU A 400 -6.65 1.99 10.39
C LEU A 400 -6.55 3.50 10.20
N SER A 401 -7.69 4.20 10.21
CA SER A 401 -7.74 5.66 10.27
C SER A 401 -8.64 6.14 11.41
N TYR A 402 -8.21 7.18 12.11
CA TYR A 402 -9.06 7.94 13.03
C TYR A 402 -9.95 8.88 12.22
N VAL A 403 -11.25 8.85 12.51
CA VAL A 403 -12.22 9.87 12.08
C VAL A 403 -12.71 10.57 13.33
N TYR A 404 -12.66 11.89 13.35
CA TYR A 404 -13.11 12.72 14.46
C TYR A 404 -13.69 14.05 13.97
N ALA A 405 -14.46 14.73 14.80
CA ALA A 405 -15.12 15.99 14.42
C ALA A 405 -14.14 17.12 14.08
N SER A 406 -14.57 18.08 13.25
CA SER A 406 -13.79 19.26 12.93
C SER A 406 -13.55 20.11 14.19
N PRO A 407 -12.28 20.37 14.61
CA PRO A 407 -11.98 21.24 15.74
C PRO A 407 -12.41 22.70 15.53
N THR A 408 -12.86 23.04 14.33
CA THR A 408 -13.33 24.39 13.93
C THR A 408 -14.80 24.64 14.27
N SER A 409 -15.61 23.58 14.42
CA SER A 409 -17.06 23.68 14.65
C SER A 409 -17.47 22.94 15.93
N ALA A 410 -18.03 23.67 16.88
CA ALA A 410 -18.54 23.08 18.12
C ALA A 410 -19.84 22.28 17.91
N ALA A 411 -20.65 22.65 16.90
CA ALA A 411 -21.86 21.90 16.56
C ALA A 411 -21.51 20.50 16.04
N ASP A 412 -20.55 20.41 15.11
CA ASP A 412 -20.05 19.15 14.56
C ASP A 412 -19.50 18.23 15.65
N GLN A 413 -18.79 18.80 16.64
CA GLN A 413 -18.23 18.07 17.78
C GLN A 413 -19.32 17.45 18.65
N ILE A 414 -20.37 18.20 18.99
CA ILE A 414 -21.50 17.71 19.79
C ILE A 414 -22.28 16.64 19.02
N ALA A 415 -22.58 16.87 17.73
CA ALA A 415 -23.29 15.92 16.89
C ALA A 415 -22.51 14.60 16.71
N PHE A 416 -21.21 14.69 16.43
CA PHE A 416 -20.34 13.52 16.27
C PHE A 416 -20.18 12.73 17.57
N SER A 417 -19.87 13.41 18.69
CA SER A 417 -19.74 12.79 20.02
C SER A 417 -21.02 12.04 20.42
N SER A 418 -22.19 12.67 20.21
CA SER A 418 -23.50 12.04 20.45
C SER A 418 -23.69 10.74 19.66
N ILE A 419 -23.23 10.67 18.40
CA ILE A 419 -23.26 9.45 17.58
C ILE A 419 -22.29 8.40 18.13
N VAL A 420 -21.04 8.77 18.44
CA VAL A 420 -20.02 7.81 18.92
C VAL A 420 -20.44 7.18 20.25
N GLN A 421 -20.94 7.99 21.20
CA GLN A 421 -21.42 7.50 22.49
C GLN A 421 -22.65 6.60 22.32
N ALA A 422 -23.65 6.99 21.52
CA ALA A 422 -24.81 6.16 21.25
C ALA A 422 -24.47 4.84 20.51
N MET A 423 -23.43 4.83 19.68
CA MET A 423 -22.90 3.61 19.06
C MET A 423 -22.17 2.72 20.08
N TYR A 424 -21.38 3.33 20.97
CA TYR A 424 -20.63 2.64 22.03
C TYR A 424 -21.56 1.96 23.03
N GLU A 425 -22.52 2.69 23.60
CA GLU A 425 -23.53 2.16 24.54
C GLU A 425 -24.33 0.99 23.97
N LYS A 426 -24.74 1.08 22.70
CA LYS A 426 -25.51 0.03 22.01
C LYS A 426 -24.64 -1.13 21.50
N GLY A 427 -23.31 -1.03 21.60
CA GLY A 427 -22.38 -2.04 21.10
C GLY A 427 -22.49 -2.26 19.58
N VAL A 428 -22.79 -1.20 18.82
CA VAL A 428 -22.94 -1.24 17.36
C VAL A 428 -21.78 -0.57 16.64
N MET A 429 -21.58 -0.96 15.39
CA MET A 429 -20.62 -0.36 14.46
C MET A 429 -21.36 0.00 13.18
N ALA A 430 -20.88 1.01 12.45
CA ALA A 430 -21.50 1.45 11.21
C ALA A 430 -20.77 0.86 10.00
N ILE A 431 -21.52 0.49 8.97
CA ILE A 431 -20.99 0.26 7.62
C ILE A 431 -21.05 1.62 6.91
N ALA A 432 -19.96 2.02 6.25
CA ALA A 432 -19.94 3.24 5.46
C ALA A 432 -19.19 3.06 4.14
N ARG A 433 -19.39 4.02 3.23
CA ARG A 433 -18.65 4.23 2.00
C ARG A 433 -17.72 5.42 2.19
N MET A 434 -16.41 5.27 1.98
CA MET A 434 -15.46 6.39 2.01
C MET A 434 -14.91 6.69 0.60
N VAL A 435 -14.95 7.95 0.21
CA VAL A 435 -14.39 8.48 -1.05
C VAL A 435 -13.40 9.60 -0.71
N GLY A 436 -12.14 9.46 -1.15
CA GLY A 436 -11.05 10.36 -0.75
C GLY A 436 -10.89 11.64 -1.59
N ARG A 437 -11.10 11.51 -2.91
CA ARG A 437 -11.14 12.60 -3.90
C ARG A 437 -12.42 12.42 -4.73
N ASP A 438 -13.01 13.48 -5.27
CA ASP A 438 -14.14 13.36 -6.20
C ASP A 438 -13.71 12.57 -7.45
N GLY A 439 -14.55 11.67 -7.94
CA GLY A 439 -14.23 10.75 -9.04
C GLY A 439 -13.24 9.63 -8.71
N ALA A 440 -12.88 9.43 -7.44
CA ALA A 440 -12.04 8.30 -6.99
C ALA A 440 -12.89 7.09 -6.56
N ASP A 441 -12.29 5.90 -6.65
CA ASP A 441 -12.97 4.63 -6.39
C ASP A 441 -13.48 4.53 -4.93
N PRO A 442 -14.77 4.15 -4.72
CA PRO A 442 -15.39 4.15 -3.41
C PRO A 442 -14.93 2.94 -2.58
N LYS A 443 -14.44 3.19 -1.36
CA LYS A 443 -13.99 2.14 -0.44
C LYS A 443 -15.06 1.81 0.59
N MET A 444 -15.54 0.58 0.59
CA MET A 444 -16.43 0.08 1.64
C MET A 444 -15.64 -0.28 2.90
N GLY A 445 -16.25 -0.07 4.06
CA GLY A 445 -15.57 -0.29 5.34
C GLY A 445 -16.48 -0.15 6.55
N VAL A 446 -15.87 -0.21 7.74
CA VAL A 446 -16.54 -0.17 9.03
C VAL A 446 -15.99 0.95 9.89
N LEU A 447 -16.89 1.67 10.57
CA LEU A 447 -16.63 2.66 11.60
C LEU A 447 -16.96 2.04 12.97
N ALA A 448 -15.93 1.85 13.81
CA ALA A 448 -16.07 1.33 15.18
C ALA A 448 -15.93 2.47 16.22
N PRO A 449 -16.82 2.57 17.22
CA PRO A 449 -16.79 3.66 18.21
C PRO A 449 -15.71 3.44 19.28
N VAL A 450 -14.98 4.49 19.60
CA VAL A 450 -14.02 4.54 20.71
C VAL A 450 -14.21 5.86 21.47
N VAL A 451 -14.49 5.73 22.76
CA VAL A 451 -14.64 6.82 23.72
C VAL A 451 -13.33 6.94 24.51
N TRP A 452 -12.79 8.16 24.63
CA TRP A 452 -11.64 8.48 25.47
C TRP A 452 -11.95 9.70 26.34
N GLU A 453 -11.22 9.89 27.45
CA GLU A 453 -11.44 10.96 28.44
C GLU A 453 -11.59 12.39 27.90
N LYS A 454 -11.03 12.66 26.70
CA LYS A 454 -10.92 14.01 26.13
C LYS A 454 -11.50 14.16 24.72
N VAL A 455 -11.67 13.07 23.98
CA VAL A 455 -12.09 13.08 22.56
C VAL A 455 -12.77 11.74 22.20
N ASP A 456 -13.96 11.82 21.62
CA ASP A 456 -14.62 10.67 20.98
C ASP A 456 -14.15 10.50 19.52
N VAL A 457 -13.88 9.26 19.11
CA VAL A 457 -13.41 8.95 17.74
C VAL A 457 -14.12 7.72 17.14
N LEU A 458 -14.16 7.68 15.81
CA LEU A 458 -14.48 6.46 15.06
C LEU A 458 -13.20 5.90 14.44
N LEU A 459 -12.96 4.60 14.62
CA LEU A 459 -11.93 3.86 13.89
C LEU A 459 -12.51 3.38 12.56
N TRP A 460 -11.98 3.88 11.45
CA TRP A 460 -12.27 3.42 10.10
C TRP A 460 -11.31 2.30 9.68
N VAL A 461 -11.85 1.25 9.06
CA VAL A 461 -11.08 0.22 8.36
C VAL A 461 -11.78 -0.22 7.07
N GLN A 462 -11.01 -0.43 5.99
CA GLN A 462 -11.54 -0.97 4.73
C GLN A 462 -11.91 -2.45 4.90
N MET A 463 -13.06 -2.83 4.35
CA MET A 463 -13.56 -4.19 4.31
C MET A 463 -13.50 -4.75 2.88
N PRO A 464 -13.45 -6.08 2.72
CA PRO A 464 -13.43 -6.73 1.41
C PRO A 464 -14.77 -6.62 0.69
N PHE A 465 -14.72 -6.52 -0.63
CA PHE A 465 -15.85 -6.80 -1.51
C PHE A 465 -16.06 -8.31 -1.66
N ALA A 466 -17.14 -8.72 -2.33
CA ALA A 466 -17.42 -10.14 -2.56
C ALA A 466 -16.29 -10.86 -3.32
N ASP A 467 -15.70 -10.19 -4.31
CA ASP A 467 -14.65 -10.75 -5.18
C ASP A 467 -13.27 -10.89 -4.49
N ASP A 468 -13.05 -10.16 -3.39
CA ASP A 468 -11.84 -10.31 -2.55
C ASP A 468 -11.87 -11.62 -1.73
N ILE A 469 -13.07 -12.17 -1.46
CA ILE A 469 -13.26 -13.30 -0.55
C ILE A 469 -13.04 -14.63 -1.28
N ARG A 470 -11.91 -15.28 -1.00
CA ARG A 470 -11.55 -16.58 -1.59
C ARG A 470 -12.11 -17.74 -0.76
N HIS A 471 -13.16 -18.37 -1.27
CA HIS A 471 -13.84 -19.51 -0.63
C HIS A 471 -13.07 -20.85 -0.78
N TYR A 472 -11.98 -21.00 -0.04
CA TYR A 472 -11.25 -22.28 0.07
C TYR A 472 -11.96 -23.26 1.03
N THR A 473 -12.23 -24.49 0.57
CA THR A 473 -12.91 -25.52 1.37
C THR A 473 -11.93 -26.49 2.01
N PHE A 474 -11.63 -26.29 3.30
CA PHE A 474 -10.76 -27.18 4.07
C PHE A 474 -11.55 -28.30 4.79
N PRO A 475 -10.99 -29.52 4.93
CA PRO A 475 -11.59 -30.57 5.78
C PRO A 475 -11.63 -30.18 7.26
N SER A 476 -12.73 -30.51 7.95
CA SER A 476 -12.87 -30.24 9.39
C SER A 476 -11.93 -31.08 10.25
N LEU A 477 -10.95 -30.43 10.89
CA LEU A 477 -9.97 -31.09 11.77
C LEU A 477 -10.59 -31.73 13.03
N SER A 478 -11.68 -31.16 13.55
CA SER A 478 -12.33 -31.60 14.80
C SER A 478 -13.43 -32.64 14.63
N THR A 479 -13.97 -32.83 13.41
CA THR A 479 -15.12 -33.73 13.17
C THR A 479 -14.94 -34.51 11.87
N LEU A 480 -14.36 -35.69 11.97
CA LEU A 480 -14.26 -36.61 10.84
C LEU A 480 -15.57 -37.38 10.67
N THR A 481 -16.27 -37.16 9.57
CA THR A 481 -17.49 -37.90 9.21
C THR A 481 -17.18 -39.06 8.27
N SER A 482 -17.67 -40.25 8.58
CA SER A 482 -17.62 -41.40 7.70
C SER A 482 -18.40 -41.15 6.39
N ARG A 483 -18.17 -42.00 5.37
CA ARG A 483 -18.91 -42.01 4.09
C ARG A 483 -20.42 -42.33 4.28
N THR A 484 -20.82 -42.70 5.49
CA THR A 484 -22.20 -42.93 5.98
C THR A 484 -22.81 -41.76 6.76
N GLY A 485 -22.04 -40.71 7.07
CA GLY A 485 -22.48 -39.56 7.89
C GLY A 485 -22.23 -39.69 9.40
N GLU A 486 -21.80 -40.85 9.87
CA GLU A 486 -21.49 -41.09 11.28
C GLU A 486 -20.22 -40.35 11.72
N ARG A 487 -20.21 -39.80 12.94
CA ARG A 487 -19.05 -39.10 13.51
C ARG A 487 -18.02 -40.12 14.02
N ILE A 488 -16.82 -40.09 13.46
CA ILE A 488 -15.69 -40.88 13.92
C ILE A 488 -15.06 -40.18 15.14
N THR A 489 -15.09 -40.83 16.30
CA THR A 489 -14.54 -40.29 17.56
C THR A 489 -13.09 -40.74 17.83
N LYS A 490 -12.57 -41.71 17.07
CA LYS A 490 -11.20 -42.22 17.19
C LYS A 490 -10.59 -42.40 15.79
N HIS A 491 -9.59 -41.60 15.47
CA HIS A 491 -8.90 -41.62 14.18
C HIS A 491 -7.43 -41.19 14.36
N PRO A 492 -6.46 -41.68 13.56
CA PRO A 492 -5.06 -41.22 13.60
C PRO A 492 -4.79 -39.73 13.34
N TYR A 493 -5.84 -38.91 13.10
CA TYR A 493 -5.75 -37.46 12.91
C TYR A 493 -6.59 -36.66 13.93
N LEU A 494 -7.22 -37.34 14.89
CA LEU A 494 -7.86 -36.71 16.03
C LEU A 494 -6.89 -36.84 17.22
N PRO A 495 -6.67 -35.78 18.02
CA PRO A 495 -5.78 -35.85 19.17
C PRO A 495 -6.33 -36.83 20.22
N THR A 496 -5.44 -37.51 20.92
CA THR A 496 -5.80 -38.29 22.12
C THR A 496 -5.88 -37.38 23.35
N ASP A 497 -6.58 -37.83 24.39
CA ASP A 497 -6.71 -37.08 25.66
C ASP A 497 -5.32 -36.75 26.27
N GLN A 498 -4.35 -37.66 26.12
CA GLN A 498 -2.95 -37.46 26.53
C GLN A 498 -2.21 -36.40 25.68
N GLN A 499 -2.55 -36.26 24.39
CA GLN A 499 -2.00 -35.23 23.52
C GLN A 499 -2.59 -33.85 23.82
N LEU A 500 -3.85 -33.80 24.26
CA LEU A 500 -4.48 -32.58 24.76
C LEU A 500 -3.83 -32.16 26.09
N GLU A 501 -3.78 -33.06 27.09
CA GLU A 501 -3.20 -32.77 28.40
C GLU A 501 -1.72 -32.31 28.32
N ALA A 502 -0.91 -32.94 27.46
CA ALA A 502 0.47 -32.54 27.24
C ALA A 502 0.59 -31.16 26.54
N MET A 503 -0.33 -30.84 25.62
CA MET A 503 -0.37 -29.54 24.95
C MET A 503 -0.85 -28.43 25.89
N ASP A 504 -1.87 -28.68 26.71
CA ASP A 504 -2.39 -27.72 27.69
C ASP A 504 -1.29 -27.33 28.69
N LYS A 505 -0.58 -28.32 29.27
CA LYS A 505 0.63 -28.10 30.09
C LYS A 505 1.69 -27.25 29.38
N PHE A 506 1.90 -27.48 28.08
CA PHE A 506 2.89 -26.74 27.30
C PHE A 506 2.45 -25.30 27.03
N VAL A 507 1.16 -25.05 26.77
CA VAL A 507 0.59 -23.70 26.61
C VAL A 507 0.73 -22.92 27.91
N ASP A 508 0.30 -23.48 29.05
CA ASP A 508 0.43 -22.86 30.37
C ASP A 508 1.91 -22.58 30.72
N ALA A 509 2.81 -23.52 30.41
CA ALA A 509 4.24 -23.35 30.64
C ALA A 509 4.90 -22.35 29.67
N MET A 510 4.29 -22.04 28.52
CA MET A 510 4.78 -21.07 27.53
C MET A 510 4.13 -19.68 27.61
N ASP A 511 3.15 -19.46 28.51
CA ASP A 511 2.48 -18.16 28.61
C ASP A 511 3.48 -17.00 28.82
N LEU A 512 3.26 -15.93 28.06
CA LEU A 512 4.05 -14.71 28.02
C LEU A 512 3.42 -13.53 28.79
N MET A 513 2.17 -13.66 29.27
CA MET A 513 1.47 -12.58 29.97
C MET A 513 2.08 -12.28 31.35
N GLU A 514 2.67 -13.28 32.02
CA GLU A 514 3.44 -13.11 33.26
C GLU A 514 4.98 -13.21 33.05
N ALA A 515 5.45 -13.03 31.82
CA ALA A 515 6.84 -13.29 31.46
C ALA A 515 7.77 -12.06 31.53
N GLY A 516 7.21 -10.86 31.60
CA GLY A 516 7.93 -9.59 31.70
C GLY A 516 8.63 -9.35 33.04
N GLU A 517 9.11 -8.12 33.17
CA GLU A 517 9.65 -7.54 34.40
C GLU A 517 8.51 -7.24 35.40
N ASN A 518 8.88 -6.94 36.64
CA ASN A 518 7.93 -6.55 37.68
C ASN A 518 7.73 -5.03 37.63
N ASP A 519 6.48 -4.56 37.70
CA ASP A 519 6.10 -3.17 37.87
C ASP A 519 6.48 -2.62 39.26
N GLU A 520 6.33 -1.29 39.45
CA GLU A 520 6.45 -0.61 40.75
C GLU A 520 5.48 -1.18 41.80
N GLU A 521 4.32 -1.70 41.40
CA GLU A 521 3.37 -2.42 42.27
C GLU A 521 3.69 -3.92 42.45
N GLY A 522 4.79 -4.42 41.87
CA GLY A 522 5.24 -5.82 41.98
C GLY A 522 4.49 -6.84 41.10
N SER A 523 3.44 -6.41 40.40
CA SER A 523 2.78 -7.20 39.35
C SER A 523 3.71 -7.42 38.15
N ARG A 524 3.50 -8.46 37.34
CA ARG A 524 4.31 -8.69 36.12
C ARG A 524 3.60 -8.23 34.87
N GLN A 525 4.34 -7.56 33.99
CA GLN A 525 3.86 -7.21 32.66
C GLN A 525 3.93 -8.37 31.66
N PRO A 526 3.14 -8.33 30.58
CA PRO A 526 3.34 -9.16 29.41
C PRO A 526 4.73 -8.91 28.80
N TRP A 527 5.45 -9.98 28.44
CA TRP A 527 6.79 -9.82 27.83
C TRP A 527 6.75 -9.07 26.49
N PHE A 528 5.74 -9.35 25.66
CA PHE A 528 5.66 -8.85 24.29
C PHE A 528 4.42 -7.99 24.09
N ASP A 529 4.61 -6.68 23.99
CA ASP A 529 3.62 -5.73 23.48
C ASP A 529 3.97 -5.31 22.05
N PRO A 530 3.12 -5.60 21.04
CA PRO A 530 3.32 -5.13 19.66
C PRO A 530 3.45 -3.61 19.51
N ARG A 531 3.02 -2.80 20.49
CA ARG A 531 3.18 -1.34 20.52
C ARG A 531 4.58 -0.88 20.88
N LEU A 532 5.33 -1.71 21.62
CA LEU A 532 6.72 -1.48 22.04
C LEU A 532 7.72 -2.19 21.11
N SER A 533 7.23 -2.99 20.15
CA SER A 533 8.05 -3.73 19.20
C SER A 533 8.49 -2.85 18.03
N TYR A 534 9.80 -2.68 17.88
CA TYR A 534 10.42 -1.95 16.77
C TYR A 534 10.50 -2.79 15.50
N ASN A 535 10.46 -2.15 14.31
CA ASN A 535 10.73 -2.83 13.04
C ASN A 535 12.25 -2.95 12.83
N PRO A 536 12.87 -4.13 13.01
CA PRO A 536 14.32 -4.29 13.04
C PRO A 536 14.97 -3.92 11.70
N SER A 537 14.28 -4.13 10.58
CA SER A 537 14.81 -3.79 9.25
C SER A 537 15.02 -2.28 9.09
N ILE A 538 14.12 -1.45 9.63
CA ILE A 538 14.25 0.02 9.53
C ILE A 538 15.43 0.51 10.36
N HIS A 539 15.54 0.07 11.61
CA HIS A 539 16.61 0.52 12.50
C HIS A 539 17.98 -0.06 12.10
N ARG A 540 18.05 -1.31 11.63
CA ARG A 540 19.30 -1.89 11.11
C ARG A 540 19.75 -1.21 9.81
N THR A 541 18.83 -0.82 8.92
CA THR A 541 19.16 0.01 7.75
C THR A 541 19.63 1.41 8.14
N LYS A 542 18.98 2.08 9.12
CA LYS A 542 19.47 3.36 9.66
C LYS A 542 20.89 3.22 10.21
N GLN A 543 21.14 2.21 11.04
CA GLN A 543 22.46 1.93 11.62
C GLN A 543 23.53 1.66 10.55
N ALA A 544 23.20 0.88 9.51
CA ALA A 544 24.12 0.61 8.39
C ALA A 544 24.45 1.87 7.58
N LEU A 545 23.44 2.69 7.25
CA LEU A 545 23.62 3.97 6.57
C LEU A 545 24.42 4.97 7.42
N PHE A 546 24.28 4.90 8.74
CA PHE A 546 25.00 5.79 9.66
C PHE A 546 26.47 5.39 9.78
N HIS A 547 26.73 4.10 9.99
CA HIS A 547 28.08 3.57 10.01
C HIS A 547 28.84 3.89 8.70
N ALA A 548 28.23 3.58 7.55
CA ALA A 548 28.85 3.74 6.23
C ALA A 548 28.98 5.20 5.73
N ALA A 549 28.67 6.20 6.55
CA ALA A 549 28.92 7.62 6.26
C ALA A 549 29.87 8.29 7.28
N VAL A 550 30.22 7.59 8.37
CA VAL A 550 31.21 8.02 9.37
C VAL A 550 32.53 7.24 9.20
N VAL A 551 32.47 6.07 8.57
CA VAL A 551 33.60 5.18 8.31
C VAL A 551 34.01 5.23 6.84
N ALA A 552 35.29 5.45 6.58
CA ALA A 552 35.87 5.46 5.23
C ALA A 552 36.05 4.04 4.63
N ASP A 553 36.38 3.04 5.45
CA ASP A 553 36.56 1.65 5.02
C ASP A 553 35.78 0.66 5.90
N LEU A 554 34.83 -0.04 5.28
CA LEU A 554 33.95 -1.03 5.91
C LEU A 554 34.63 -2.39 6.18
N SER A 555 35.86 -2.59 5.69
CA SER A 555 36.66 -3.78 5.94
C SER A 555 37.43 -3.69 7.27
N THR A 556 37.97 -2.51 7.60
CA THR A 556 38.67 -2.24 8.86
C THR A 556 37.68 -2.01 10.00
N HIS A 557 36.63 -1.21 9.79
CA HIS A 557 35.52 -1.05 10.73
C HIS A 557 34.28 -1.80 10.21
N PRO A 558 33.99 -3.02 10.69
CA PRO A 558 32.76 -3.73 10.34
C PRO A 558 31.53 -3.06 10.99
N LEU A 559 30.35 -3.26 10.40
CA LEU A 559 29.09 -2.77 10.97
C LEU A 559 28.83 -3.38 12.38
N PRO A 560 28.79 -2.58 13.48
CA PRO A 560 28.57 -3.07 14.84
C PRO A 560 27.28 -3.89 15.01
N PRO A 561 27.09 -4.62 16.12
CA PRO A 561 25.88 -5.41 16.38
C PRO A 561 24.61 -4.54 16.45
N PRO A 562 23.41 -5.11 16.22
CA PRO A 562 22.16 -4.41 16.46
C PRO A 562 21.96 -4.16 17.97
N HIS A 563 21.35 -3.03 18.33
CA HIS A 563 21.02 -2.72 19.73
C HIS A 563 20.10 -3.82 20.33
N PRO A 564 20.31 -4.28 21.59
CA PRO A 564 19.58 -5.42 22.17
C PRO A 564 18.04 -5.32 22.11
N GLU A 565 17.48 -4.12 22.23
CA GLU A 565 16.02 -3.89 22.14
C GLU A 565 15.44 -4.31 20.76
N LEU A 566 16.25 -4.35 19.70
CA LEU A 566 15.84 -4.82 18.37
C LEU A 566 15.79 -6.35 18.25
N THR A 567 16.55 -7.07 19.07
CA THR A 567 16.65 -8.54 19.06
C THR A 567 15.91 -9.20 20.24
N LYS A 568 15.53 -8.43 21.26
CA LYS A 568 14.73 -8.80 22.45
C LYS A 568 13.53 -9.71 22.18
N TYR A 569 12.89 -9.55 21.02
CA TYR A 569 11.70 -10.30 20.64
C TYR A 569 11.93 -11.39 19.58
N PHE A 570 13.19 -11.66 19.20
CA PHE A 570 13.54 -12.80 18.34
C PHE A 570 13.65 -14.11 19.13
N GLU A 571 14.01 -14.04 20.42
CA GLU A 571 14.05 -15.19 21.33
C GLU A 571 13.00 -15.06 22.45
N PRO A 572 12.32 -16.15 22.84
CA PRO A 572 11.45 -16.16 24.02
C PRO A 572 12.28 -16.09 25.32
N PRO A 573 11.73 -15.56 26.44
CA PRO A 573 12.47 -15.36 27.68
C PRO A 573 13.12 -16.65 28.20
N LYS A 574 14.42 -16.57 28.53
CA LYS A 574 15.20 -17.69 29.09
C LYS A 574 14.56 -18.31 30.35
N ARG A 575 13.72 -17.58 31.08
CA ARG A 575 12.86 -18.07 32.18
C ARG A 575 11.70 -18.95 31.69
N VAL A 576 10.95 -18.49 30.69
CA VAL A 576 9.81 -19.23 30.11
C VAL A 576 10.31 -20.49 29.41
N VAL A 577 11.39 -20.40 28.63
CA VAL A 577 12.03 -21.57 27.99
C VAL A 577 12.43 -22.62 29.03
N LYS A 578 12.99 -22.21 30.19
CA LYS A 578 13.30 -23.13 31.30
C LYS A 578 12.04 -23.76 31.90
N ARG A 579 10.96 -23.00 32.14
CA ARG A 579 9.66 -23.50 32.64
C ARG A 579 9.04 -24.54 31.69
N ALA A 580 9.13 -24.32 30.38
CA ALA A 580 8.51 -25.16 29.37
C ALA A 580 9.29 -26.43 28.97
N LYS A 581 10.53 -26.63 29.46
CA LYS A 581 11.36 -27.78 29.05
C LYS A 581 10.69 -29.13 29.27
N ASP A 582 10.14 -29.35 30.46
CA ASP A 582 9.63 -30.67 30.84
C ASP A 582 8.35 -31.02 30.05
N ALA A 583 7.44 -30.04 29.91
CA ALA A 583 6.25 -30.16 29.06
C ALA A 583 6.60 -30.32 27.56
N LEU A 584 7.68 -29.69 27.08
CA LEU A 584 8.17 -29.85 25.71
C LEU A 584 8.73 -31.27 25.46
N GLU A 585 9.41 -31.88 26.43
CA GLU A 585 9.84 -33.29 26.32
C GLU A 585 8.65 -34.27 26.44
N GLU A 586 7.66 -33.98 27.29
CA GLU A 586 6.39 -34.73 27.34
C GLU A 586 5.67 -34.68 25.98
N CYS A 587 5.59 -33.50 25.36
CA CYS A 587 5.08 -33.31 24.01
C CYS A 587 5.88 -34.10 22.96
N LYS A 588 7.21 -33.98 22.92
CA LYS A 588 8.07 -34.73 21.97
C LYS A 588 7.83 -36.24 22.05
N GLN A 589 7.80 -36.77 23.27
CA GLN A 589 7.56 -38.19 23.52
C GLN A 589 6.15 -38.65 23.11
N THR A 590 5.15 -37.77 23.21
CA THR A 590 3.74 -38.10 22.95
C THR A 590 3.35 -37.92 21.48
N PHE A 591 3.80 -36.86 20.81
CA PHE A 591 3.50 -36.58 19.40
C PHE A 591 4.40 -37.33 18.41
N LYS A 592 5.66 -37.65 18.77
CA LYS A 592 6.59 -38.47 17.97
C LYS A 592 6.76 -38.00 16.52
N VAL A 593 6.73 -36.68 16.32
CA VAL A 593 6.82 -36.01 15.00
C VAL A 593 8.10 -36.42 14.28
N LYS A 594 8.02 -36.65 12.97
CA LYS A 594 9.15 -36.95 12.10
C LYS A 594 9.06 -36.11 10.83
N GLU A 595 10.20 -35.59 10.37
CA GLU A 595 10.27 -34.94 9.06
C GLU A 595 9.99 -35.98 7.96
N VAL A 596 9.12 -35.63 7.01
CA VAL A 596 8.93 -36.40 5.78
C VAL A 596 9.95 -35.87 4.77
N PRO A 597 10.88 -36.70 4.27
CA PRO A 597 11.92 -36.22 3.36
C PRO A 597 11.28 -35.66 2.08
N LYS A 598 11.65 -34.42 1.74
CA LYS A 598 11.15 -33.72 0.55
C LYS A 598 11.35 -34.60 -0.69
N LYS A 599 10.26 -35.05 -1.31
CA LYS A 599 10.31 -35.78 -2.58
C LYS A 599 10.93 -34.83 -3.61
N THR A 600 12.11 -35.17 -4.14
CA THR A 600 12.73 -34.38 -5.19
C THR A 600 11.78 -34.28 -6.38
N PRO A 601 11.48 -33.06 -6.88
CA PRO A 601 10.58 -32.90 -8.01
C PRO A 601 11.22 -33.57 -9.23
N LYS A 602 10.60 -34.64 -9.71
CA LYS A 602 11.03 -35.30 -10.95
C LYS A 602 10.75 -34.37 -12.13
N VAL A 603 11.76 -33.60 -12.53
CA VAL A 603 11.76 -32.80 -13.75
C VAL A 603 11.42 -33.71 -14.92
N ARG A 604 10.18 -33.61 -15.41
CA ARG A 604 9.75 -34.23 -16.68
C ARG A 604 10.22 -33.35 -17.83
N LYS A 605 10.46 -33.95 -18.99
CA LYS A 605 11.04 -33.27 -20.16
C LYS A 605 10.08 -32.32 -20.90
N ASP A 606 8.79 -32.33 -20.58
CA ASP A 606 7.77 -31.53 -21.27
C ASP A 606 7.51 -30.19 -20.57
N GLY A 607 7.77 -29.10 -21.28
CA GLY A 607 7.83 -27.73 -20.75
C GLY A 607 6.49 -27.03 -20.48
N HIS A 608 5.42 -27.77 -20.17
CA HIS A 608 4.14 -27.15 -19.80
C HIS A 608 4.02 -26.96 -18.29
N MET A 609 4.43 -25.79 -17.80
CA MET A 609 4.03 -25.30 -16.48
C MET A 609 2.52 -25.00 -16.48
N ARG A 610 1.74 -26.02 -16.19
CA ARG A 610 0.72 -25.84 -15.16
C ARG A 610 1.50 -25.82 -13.86
N ALA A 611 1.43 -24.76 -13.06
CA ALA A 611 1.78 -24.94 -11.66
C ALA A 611 0.88 -26.06 -11.11
N ARG A 612 1.45 -26.96 -10.32
CA ARG A 612 0.60 -27.76 -9.45
C ARG A 612 0.11 -26.79 -8.39
N ASP A 613 -1.19 -26.78 -8.13
CA ASP A 613 -1.64 -26.43 -6.79
C ASP A 613 -1.00 -27.50 -5.88
N GLU A 614 0.14 -27.18 -5.24
CA GLU A 614 0.96 -28.20 -4.54
C GLU A 614 0.20 -28.85 -3.37
N ASP A 615 -0.90 -28.20 -2.95
CA ASP A 615 -1.91 -28.70 -2.02
C ASP A 615 -2.63 -29.98 -2.49
N GLU A 616 -2.77 -30.26 -3.80
CA GLU A 616 -3.45 -31.49 -4.28
C GLU A 616 -2.70 -32.78 -3.90
N ASP A 617 -1.37 -32.73 -3.75
CA ASP A 617 -0.55 -33.86 -3.27
C ASP A 617 -0.46 -33.92 -1.73
N MET A 618 -1.03 -32.94 -1.02
CA MET A 618 -0.92 -32.75 0.44
C MET A 618 -2.16 -33.21 1.25
N ILE A 619 -3.11 -33.91 0.61
CA ILE A 619 -4.28 -34.47 1.31
C ILE A 619 -3.92 -35.77 2.04
N LEU A 620 -3.38 -35.63 3.24
CA LEU A 620 -3.22 -36.68 4.25
C LEU A 620 -4.57 -37.08 4.88
N LEU A 621 -5.57 -37.48 4.07
CA LEU A 621 -6.89 -37.92 4.55
C LEU A 621 -7.54 -39.03 3.69
N ASP A 622 -6.70 -40.00 3.34
CA ASP A 622 -7.00 -41.39 2.93
C ASP A 622 -7.78 -41.66 1.61
N LYS A 623 -7.52 -42.84 1.04
CA LYS A 623 -7.94 -43.24 -0.30
C LYS A 623 -9.43 -43.61 -0.33
N LYS A 624 -10.26 -42.82 -1.00
CA LYS A 624 -11.65 -43.23 -1.34
C LYS A 624 -11.64 -44.47 -2.23
N GLY A 625 -12.14 -45.58 -1.68
CA GLY A 625 -12.36 -46.85 -2.40
C GLY A 625 -13.35 -46.73 -3.58
N PRO A 626 -13.45 -47.81 -4.39
CA PRO A 626 -13.76 -47.79 -5.83
C PRO A 626 -15.09 -47.14 -6.22
N PRO A 627 -15.21 -46.67 -7.48
CA PRO A 627 -16.42 -45.99 -7.97
C PRO A 627 -17.61 -46.94 -8.03
N ARG A 628 -18.77 -46.50 -7.50
CA ARG A 628 -20.04 -47.20 -7.70
C ARG A 628 -20.49 -46.98 -9.14
N THR A 629 -20.66 -48.06 -9.88
CA THR A 629 -21.38 -48.03 -11.16
C THR A 629 -22.85 -47.66 -10.92
N ARG A 630 -23.41 -46.85 -11.82
CA ARG A 630 -24.83 -46.80 -12.11
C ARG A 630 -25.01 -47.25 -13.58
N PRO A 631 -26.03 -48.05 -13.90
CA PRO A 631 -26.20 -48.57 -15.26
C PRO A 631 -26.77 -47.52 -16.20
N ASN A 632 -26.28 -47.48 -17.44
CA ASN A 632 -26.98 -46.81 -18.54
C ASN A 632 -28.07 -47.74 -19.10
N ALA A 633 -29.24 -47.17 -19.40
CA ALA A 633 -30.15 -47.76 -20.37
C ALA A 633 -29.69 -47.42 -21.80
N ARG A 634 -30.05 -48.25 -22.78
CA ARG A 634 -29.61 -48.15 -24.18
C ARG A 634 -30.48 -47.21 -25.02
N ALA A 635 -29.86 -46.62 -26.03
CA ALA A 635 -30.34 -46.74 -27.41
C ALA A 635 -29.10 -46.84 -28.32
N ASP A 636 -29.04 -47.83 -29.21
CA ASP A 636 -27.86 -48.18 -30.01
C ASP A 636 -28.01 -47.77 -31.49
N THR A 637 -26.91 -47.40 -32.13
CA THR A 637 -26.62 -47.79 -33.53
C THR A 637 -25.11 -47.69 -33.80
N ALA A 638 -24.57 -48.63 -34.58
CA ALA A 638 -23.15 -48.77 -34.92
C ALA A 638 -23.01 -48.93 -36.45
N SER A 639 -21.85 -49.03 -37.12
CA SER A 639 -20.41 -48.94 -36.76
C SER A 639 -19.67 -48.26 -37.94
N THR A 640 -18.34 -48.07 -38.05
CA THR A 640 -17.11 -48.56 -37.38
C THR A 640 -16.03 -47.44 -37.53
N SER A 641 -14.72 -47.50 -37.23
CA SER A 641 -13.77 -48.60 -37.00
C SER A 641 -12.66 -48.21 -35.98
N GLN A 642 -11.48 -48.82 -36.07
CA GLN A 642 -10.35 -48.75 -35.13
C GLN A 642 -9.34 -47.62 -35.38
N VAL A 643 -9.11 -46.81 -34.32
CA VAL A 643 -7.84 -46.34 -33.67
C VAL A 643 -6.46 -46.55 -34.36
N PRO A 644 -5.39 -45.74 -34.05
CA PRO A 644 -5.17 -44.97 -32.79
C PRO A 644 -4.53 -43.54 -32.86
N SER A 645 -4.77 -42.68 -31.85
CA SER A 645 -3.75 -42.27 -30.82
C SER A 645 -4.05 -40.95 -30.02
N SER A 646 -3.37 -40.81 -28.88
CA SER A 646 -3.04 -39.60 -28.06
C SER A 646 -4.08 -38.57 -27.54
N LEU A 647 -4.46 -38.76 -26.26
CA LEU A 647 -4.21 -37.87 -25.09
C LEU A 647 -4.59 -36.34 -25.05
N ARG A 648 -5.67 -36.05 -24.31
CA ARG A 648 -5.78 -35.13 -23.14
C ARG A 648 -5.25 -33.66 -23.15
N ALA A 649 -6.23 -32.73 -23.14
CA ALA A 649 -6.65 -31.88 -21.99
C ALA A 649 -5.85 -30.61 -21.53
N ALA A 650 -6.60 -29.52 -21.37
CA ALA A 650 -6.19 -28.19 -20.88
C ALA A 650 -6.15 -28.04 -19.33
N LYS A 651 -6.24 -26.79 -18.82
CA LYS A 651 -6.21 -26.26 -17.42
C LYS A 651 -4.86 -25.85 -16.79
N LYS A 652 -4.57 -24.53 -16.88
CA LYS A 652 -4.04 -23.54 -15.90
C LYS A 652 -3.05 -23.94 -14.78
N ALA A 653 -2.19 -22.99 -14.37
CA ALA A 653 -2.21 -22.37 -13.03
C ALA A 653 -1.35 -21.08 -12.97
N SER A 654 -1.36 -20.40 -11.81
CA SER A 654 -0.71 -19.16 -11.31
C SER A 654 0.38 -18.42 -12.14
N THR A 655 0.52 -17.08 -12.16
CA THR A 655 0.25 -15.94 -11.22
C THR A 655 1.24 -15.74 -10.06
N SER A 656 2.15 -14.76 -10.23
CA SER A 656 2.80 -13.99 -9.16
C SER A 656 2.69 -12.50 -9.49
N ASP A 657 3.20 -11.66 -8.60
CA ASP A 657 3.59 -10.25 -8.79
C ASP A 657 2.42 -9.24 -8.91
N SER A 658 1.98 -8.79 -7.73
CA SER A 658 1.13 -7.62 -7.54
C SER A 658 1.99 -6.35 -7.57
N GLU A 659 2.16 -5.72 -8.74
CA GLU A 659 2.70 -4.36 -8.79
C GLU A 659 1.73 -3.38 -8.10
N THR A 660 2.22 -2.64 -7.10
CA THR A 660 1.51 -1.48 -6.54
C THR A 660 1.89 -0.23 -7.30
N GLU A 661 0.90 0.43 -7.92
CA GLU A 661 1.11 1.70 -8.63
C GLU A 661 1.68 2.78 -7.70
N THR A 662 2.54 3.65 -8.25
CA THR A 662 3.12 4.80 -7.55
C THR A 662 2.47 6.08 -8.04
N GLU A 663 1.60 6.67 -7.20
CA GLU A 663 1.06 8.02 -7.44
C GLU A 663 2.23 9.01 -7.62
N SER A 664 2.26 9.67 -8.77
CA SER A 664 3.37 10.54 -9.20
C SER A 664 2.84 11.92 -9.63
N GLU A 665 2.21 12.61 -8.67
CA GLU A 665 1.65 13.97 -8.83
C GLU A 665 2.31 14.98 -7.87
N GLU A 666 3.60 15.35 -8.03
CA GLU A 666 4.13 16.57 -7.36
C GLU A 666 5.48 17.14 -7.91
N GLU A 667 5.63 17.42 -9.21
CA GLU A 667 6.74 18.30 -9.68
C GLU A 667 6.48 19.08 -10.99
N LEU A 668 5.55 20.06 -11.00
CA LEU A 668 5.55 21.09 -12.06
C LEU A 668 4.91 22.43 -11.69
N LEU A 669 5.45 23.12 -10.66
CA LEU A 669 5.09 24.52 -10.37
C LEU A 669 6.32 25.37 -10.02
N LEU A 670 6.85 26.12 -11.00
CA LEU A 670 7.46 27.47 -10.87
C LEU A 670 7.94 28.00 -12.24
N ALA A 671 8.12 29.32 -12.35
CA ALA A 671 8.52 30.08 -13.56
C ALA A 671 7.38 30.36 -14.60
N PRO A 672 7.48 31.39 -15.48
CA PRO A 672 6.55 32.53 -15.34
C PRO A 672 5.65 32.84 -16.55
N LYS A 673 4.53 33.54 -16.28
CA LYS A 673 3.52 33.94 -17.28
C LYS A 673 3.99 35.09 -18.18
N ALA A 674 3.92 34.90 -19.50
CA ALA A 674 3.86 35.98 -20.49
C ALA A 674 2.39 36.30 -20.88
N LYS A 675 2.09 37.55 -21.25
CA LYS A 675 0.71 38.04 -21.49
C LYS A 675 0.34 38.03 -22.97
N ARG A 676 -0.90 37.67 -23.30
CA ARG A 676 -1.67 38.25 -24.43
C ARG A 676 -3.16 38.33 -24.12
N GLY A 677 -3.84 39.27 -24.78
CA GLY A 677 -5.20 39.74 -24.49
C GLY A 677 -6.34 38.98 -25.21
N PRO A 678 -7.59 39.45 -25.08
CA PRO A 678 -8.76 38.56 -25.11
C PRO A 678 -9.66 38.65 -26.35
N SER A 679 -10.55 37.64 -26.47
CA SER A 679 -11.81 37.62 -27.25
C SER A 679 -11.67 37.56 -28.80
N PRO A 680 -12.71 37.16 -29.56
CA PRO A 680 -14.08 36.78 -29.15
C PRO A 680 -14.40 35.28 -29.33
N ALA A 681 -15.54 34.87 -28.75
CA ALA A 681 -16.13 33.55 -28.97
C ALA A 681 -16.99 33.51 -30.24
N LEU A 682 -17.00 32.36 -30.91
CA LEU A 682 -17.98 31.97 -31.92
C LEU A 682 -18.44 30.52 -31.61
N PRO A 683 -19.67 30.13 -31.97
CA PRO A 683 -20.31 28.94 -31.40
C PRO A 683 -19.75 27.64 -31.97
N THR A 684 -19.46 26.68 -31.08
CA THR A 684 -19.38 25.27 -31.46
C THR A 684 -20.74 24.78 -31.93
N PRO A 685 -20.83 23.96 -33.00
CA PRO A 685 -22.09 23.38 -33.43
C PRO A 685 -22.66 22.47 -32.34
N THR A 686 -23.92 22.68 -31.97
CA THR A 686 -24.64 21.75 -31.10
C THR A 686 -24.90 20.46 -31.88
N VAL A 687 -24.11 19.43 -31.62
CA VAL A 687 -24.47 18.07 -32.02
C VAL A 687 -25.70 17.68 -31.20
N SER A 688 -26.82 17.43 -31.88
CA SER A 688 -28.05 16.95 -31.24
C SER A 688 -27.76 15.67 -30.45
N PRO A 689 -28.32 15.50 -29.23
CA PRO A 689 -28.09 14.28 -28.47
C PRO A 689 -28.60 13.07 -29.25
N GLU A 690 -27.76 12.04 -29.38
CA GLU A 690 -28.28 10.71 -29.68
C GLU A 690 -29.19 10.27 -28.52
N PRO A 691 -30.38 9.70 -28.80
CA PRO A 691 -31.29 9.30 -27.73
C PRO A 691 -30.70 8.14 -26.94
N GLU A 692 -30.82 8.20 -25.61
CA GLU A 692 -30.36 7.16 -24.69
C GLU A 692 -30.91 5.77 -25.09
N PRO A 693 -30.12 4.68 -24.90
CA PRO A 693 -30.57 3.34 -25.20
C PRO A 693 -31.78 2.97 -24.32
N ASP A 694 -32.91 2.66 -24.98
CA ASP A 694 -34.20 2.36 -24.35
C ASP A 694 -34.06 1.33 -23.19
N PRO A 695 -34.33 1.72 -21.93
CA PRO A 695 -34.15 0.85 -20.76
C PRO A 695 -35.16 -0.31 -20.69
N GLN A 696 -36.08 -0.41 -21.65
CA GLN A 696 -37.01 -1.54 -21.82
C GLN A 696 -36.69 -2.39 -23.07
N ARG A 697 -35.55 -2.17 -23.75
CA ARG A 697 -35.07 -3.01 -24.86
C ARG A 697 -34.55 -4.35 -24.33
N ALA A 698 -35.16 -5.45 -24.77
CA ALA A 698 -34.71 -6.80 -24.42
C ALA A 698 -33.30 -7.08 -25.00
N PRO A 699 -32.41 -7.80 -24.27
CA PRO A 699 -31.03 -8.00 -24.69
C PRO A 699 -30.96 -8.75 -26.02
N GLY A 700 -30.25 -8.17 -26.98
CA GLY A 700 -30.08 -8.71 -28.32
C GLY A 700 -31.06 -8.16 -29.37
N ARG A 701 -32.17 -7.51 -29.00
CA ARG A 701 -33.04 -6.80 -29.96
C ARG A 701 -32.42 -5.49 -30.44
N ILE A 702 -32.68 -5.12 -31.69
CA ILE A 702 -32.24 -3.86 -32.32
C ILE A 702 -33.32 -2.78 -32.18
N ILE A 703 -34.59 -3.18 -32.03
CA ILE A 703 -35.75 -2.28 -31.93
C ILE A 703 -36.18 -2.11 -30.45
N GLY A 704 -36.39 -0.86 -30.03
CA GLY A 704 -36.88 -0.51 -28.70
C GLY A 704 -38.39 -0.72 -28.50
N ASN A 705 -38.80 -0.84 -27.25
CA ASN A 705 -40.21 -0.89 -26.84
C ASN A 705 -40.85 0.52 -26.81
N THR A 706 -40.05 1.58 -26.69
CA THR A 706 -40.51 2.98 -26.60
C THR A 706 -40.99 3.58 -27.92
N ALA A 707 -40.24 3.42 -29.02
CA ALA A 707 -40.54 4.05 -30.32
C ALA A 707 -40.30 3.12 -31.53
N PRO A 708 -40.93 1.91 -31.57
CA PRO A 708 -40.59 0.85 -32.52
C PRO A 708 -40.67 1.25 -34.00
N LEU A 709 -41.63 2.08 -34.40
CA LEU A 709 -41.75 2.60 -35.77
C LEU A 709 -40.51 3.39 -36.23
N ARG A 710 -39.93 4.19 -35.33
CA ARG A 710 -38.78 5.05 -35.65
C ARG A 710 -37.51 4.21 -35.76
N ASP A 711 -37.33 3.27 -34.84
CA ASP A 711 -36.20 2.34 -34.84
C ASP A 711 -36.26 1.42 -36.07
N PHE A 712 -37.42 0.86 -36.41
CA PHE A 712 -37.61 0.05 -37.63
C PHE A 712 -37.29 0.85 -38.91
N ARG A 713 -37.85 2.05 -39.07
CA ARG A 713 -37.58 2.92 -40.23
C ARG A 713 -36.09 3.30 -40.33
N LYS A 714 -35.38 3.52 -39.21
CA LYS A 714 -33.92 3.75 -39.21
C LYS A 714 -33.15 2.52 -39.70
N ASN A 715 -33.50 1.34 -39.21
CA ASN A 715 -32.82 0.08 -39.55
C ASN A 715 -33.05 -0.33 -41.02
N VAL A 716 -34.26 -0.14 -41.55
CA VAL A 716 -34.58 -0.42 -42.97
C VAL A 716 -33.80 0.52 -43.90
N VAL A 717 -33.63 1.80 -43.55
CA VAL A 717 -32.78 2.75 -44.30
C VAL A 717 -31.29 2.39 -44.23
N GLN A 718 -30.86 1.66 -43.20
CA GLN A 718 -29.48 1.18 -43.06
C GLN A 718 -29.20 -0.12 -43.85
N GLY A 719 -30.25 -0.84 -44.29
CA GLY A 719 -30.19 -1.95 -45.25
C GLY A 719 -29.57 -3.28 -44.76
N ASP A 720 -28.58 -3.22 -43.88
CA ASP A 720 -27.69 -4.34 -43.55
C ASP A 720 -28.31 -5.40 -42.59
N VAL A 721 -29.50 -5.15 -42.04
CA VAL A 721 -30.09 -5.94 -40.93
C VAL A 721 -31.62 -6.12 -41.02
N ILE A 722 -32.17 -6.22 -42.23
CA ILE A 722 -33.63 -6.20 -42.47
C ILE A 722 -34.37 -7.37 -41.82
N SER A 723 -33.95 -8.62 -42.06
CA SER A 723 -34.65 -9.84 -41.56
C SER A 723 -34.87 -9.80 -40.04
N LYS A 724 -33.81 -9.46 -39.29
CA LYS A 724 -33.88 -9.36 -37.84
C LYS A 724 -34.69 -8.14 -37.38
N ALA A 725 -34.72 -7.05 -38.14
CA ALA A 725 -35.61 -5.92 -37.85
C ALA A 725 -37.10 -6.29 -38.04
N VAL A 726 -37.42 -7.16 -39.01
CA VAL A 726 -38.75 -7.74 -39.21
C VAL A 726 -39.14 -8.64 -38.01
N GLU A 727 -38.26 -9.55 -37.60
CA GLU A 727 -38.46 -10.40 -36.42
C GLU A 727 -38.63 -9.59 -35.12
N ASP A 728 -37.73 -8.65 -34.86
CA ASP A 728 -37.76 -7.80 -33.66
C ASP A 728 -39.03 -6.95 -33.58
N LEU A 729 -39.51 -6.39 -34.71
CA LEU A 729 -40.74 -5.61 -34.72
C LEU A 729 -41.96 -6.49 -34.49
N GLY A 730 -42.02 -7.69 -35.10
CA GLY A 730 -43.09 -8.66 -34.85
C GLY A 730 -43.15 -9.09 -33.38
N ALA A 731 -42.00 -9.33 -32.76
CA ALA A 731 -41.90 -9.65 -31.34
C ALA A 731 -42.35 -8.49 -30.43
N VAL A 732 -41.94 -7.25 -30.74
CA VAL A 732 -42.37 -6.06 -29.98
C VAL A 732 -43.88 -5.82 -30.11
N VAL A 733 -44.48 -5.99 -31.29
CA VAL A 733 -45.95 -5.84 -31.46
C VAL A 733 -46.70 -6.87 -30.62
N ARG A 734 -46.32 -8.16 -30.65
CA ARG A 734 -46.94 -9.20 -29.79
C ARG A 734 -46.80 -8.86 -28.30
N GLU A 735 -45.60 -8.45 -27.87
CA GLU A 735 -45.31 -8.10 -26.47
C GLU A 735 -46.10 -6.87 -25.98
N VAL A 736 -46.26 -5.84 -26.82
CA VAL A 736 -47.03 -4.63 -26.47
C VAL A 736 -48.53 -4.91 -26.44
N VAL A 737 -49.05 -5.73 -27.38
CA VAL A 737 -50.48 -6.08 -27.47
C VAL A 737 -50.92 -6.97 -26.31
N GLY A 738 -50.06 -7.87 -25.83
CA GLY A 738 -50.31 -8.78 -24.69
C GLY A 738 -50.26 -8.15 -23.29
N ARG A 739 -49.78 -6.90 -23.16
CA ARG A 739 -49.72 -6.21 -21.85
C ARG A 739 -51.09 -5.59 -21.49
N PRO A 740 -51.53 -5.62 -20.21
CA PRO A 740 -52.90 -5.23 -19.79
C PRO A 740 -53.28 -3.75 -19.95
N PHE A 741 -52.41 -2.92 -20.54
CA PHE A 741 -52.67 -1.51 -20.85
C PHE A 741 -52.52 -1.15 -22.35
N ALA A 742 -52.43 -2.16 -23.23
CA ALA A 742 -52.24 -2.03 -24.68
C ALA A 742 -53.22 -1.06 -25.39
N ILE A 743 -54.40 -0.83 -24.82
CA ILE A 743 -55.46 0.06 -25.35
C ILE A 743 -54.91 1.44 -25.77
N ARG A 744 -53.94 1.99 -25.03
CA ARG A 744 -53.37 3.33 -25.32
C ARG A 744 -52.40 3.37 -26.51
N ARG A 745 -51.92 2.23 -27.01
CA ARG A 745 -50.95 2.14 -28.13
C ARG A 745 -51.47 1.36 -29.35
N LYS A 746 -52.76 0.98 -29.38
CA LYS A 746 -53.34 0.20 -30.50
C LYS A 746 -53.06 0.81 -31.88
N ALA A 747 -53.30 2.12 -32.04
CA ALA A 747 -53.11 2.81 -33.32
C ALA A 747 -51.65 2.76 -33.80
N GLU A 748 -50.69 2.94 -32.88
CA GLU A 748 -49.25 2.82 -33.16
C GLU A 748 -48.89 1.40 -33.63
N MET A 749 -49.43 0.36 -32.97
CA MET A 749 -49.19 -1.03 -33.34
C MET A 749 -49.86 -1.42 -34.67
N ILE A 750 -50.97 -0.77 -35.05
CA ILE A 750 -51.59 -0.93 -36.37
C ILE A 750 -50.70 -0.29 -37.45
N GLU A 751 -50.15 0.90 -37.22
CA GLU A 751 -49.16 1.51 -38.13
C GLU A 751 -47.89 0.63 -38.22
N CYS A 752 -47.41 0.04 -37.11
CA CYS A 752 -46.32 -0.95 -37.14
C CYS A 752 -46.61 -2.09 -38.11
N LEU A 753 -47.79 -2.70 -38.03
CA LEU A 753 -48.18 -3.84 -38.86
C LEU A 753 -48.35 -3.47 -40.34
N GLN A 754 -48.88 -2.28 -40.65
CA GLN A 754 -48.98 -1.79 -42.03
C GLN A 754 -47.60 -1.56 -42.66
N VAL A 755 -46.71 -0.87 -41.94
CA VAL A 755 -45.34 -0.59 -42.39
C VAL A 755 -44.51 -1.88 -42.50
N LEU A 756 -44.71 -2.82 -41.58
CA LEU A 756 -44.07 -4.14 -41.61
C LEU A 756 -44.51 -4.95 -42.83
N ARG A 757 -45.82 -5.05 -43.11
CA ARG A 757 -46.34 -5.72 -44.32
C ARG A 757 -45.79 -5.10 -45.61
N GLU A 758 -45.69 -3.77 -45.66
CA GLU A 758 -45.11 -3.06 -46.80
C GLU A 758 -43.61 -3.35 -47.02
N VAL A 759 -42.83 -3.54 -45.95
CA VAL A 759 -41.39 -3.89 -46.07
C VAL A 759 -41.23 -5.37 -46.41
N CYS A 760 -41.99 -6.27 -45.78
CA CYS A 760 -41.99 -7.70 -46.13
C CYS A 760 -42.39 -7.97 -47.59
N LEU A 761 -43.20 -7.11 -48.21
CA LEU A 761 -43.53 -7.17 -49.64
C LEU A 761 -42.43 -6.63 -50.58
N LYS A 762 -41.51 -5.80 -50.08
CA LYS A 762 -40.43 -5.18 -50.88
C LYS A 762 -39.12 -5.95 -50.79
N GLU A 763 -38.84 -6.52 -49.62
CA GLU A 763 -37.57 -7.18 -49.27
C GLU A 763 -37.70 -8.73 -49.23
N ASP A 764 -38.80 -9.27 -49.77
CA ASP A 764 -39.15 -10.71 -49.86
C ASP A 764 -39.27 -11.49 -48.52
N GLU A 765 -39.37 -10.79 -47.39
CA GLU A 765 -39.60 -11.35 -46.03
C GLU A 765 -41.07 -11.80 -45.81
N ILE A 766 -41.64 -12.51 -46.80
CA ILE A 766 -43.07 -12.81 -46.90
C ILE A 766 -43.50 -13.90 -45.89
N ASP A 767 -42.68 -14.93 -45.70
CA ASP A 767 -42.97 -16.01 -44.76
C ASP A 767 -42.86 -15.53 -43.30
N ALA A 768 -41.93 -14.62 -43.01
CA ALA A 768 -41.82 -13.95 -41.72
C ALA A 768 -43.11 -13.17 -41.38
N TRP A 769 -43.65 -12.38 -42.33
CA TRP A 769 -44.94 -11.71 -42.17
C TRP A 769 -46.08 -12.71 -41.85
N ASN A 770 -46.20 -13.76 -42.67
CA ASN A 770 -47.27 -14.75 -42.53
C ASN A 770 -47.18 -15.50 -41.18
N ALA A 771 -45.98 -15.79 -40.69
CA ALA A 771 -45.76 -16.38 -39.37
C ALA A 771 -46.08 -15.41 -38.22
N ILE A 772 -45.62 -14.15 -38.31
CA ILE A 772 -45.88 -13.10 -37.30
C ILE A 772 -47.39 -12.85 -37.15
N LEU A 773 -48.12 -12.71 -38.26
CA LEU A 773 -49.56 -12.47 -38.27
C LEU A 773 -50.35 -13.68 -37.70
N SER A 774 -49.90 -14.90 -37.98
CA SER A 774 -50.50 -16.12 -37.44
C SER A 774 -50.31 -16.23 -35.92
N GLY A 775 -49.09 -16.01 -35.42
CA GLY A 775 -48.82 -16.02 -33.97
C GLY A 775 -49.53 -14.88 -33.22
N LEU A 776 -49.67 -13.70 -33.84
CA LEU A 776 -50.44 -12.60 -33.28
C LEU A 776 -51.95 -12.93 -33.17
N LYS A 777 -52.50 -13.69 -34.12
CA LYS A 777 -53.89 -14.18 -34.07
C LYS A 777 -54.12 -15.11 -32.87
N GLU A 778 -53.22 -16.07 -32.67
CA GLU A 778 -53.29 -17.02 -31.54
C GLU A 778 -53.24 -16.27 -30.19
N ASP A 779 -52.28 -15.36 -30.01
CA ASP A 779 -52.14 -14.55 -28.79
C ASP A 779 -53.40 -13.70 -28.50
N CYS A 780 -54.01 -13.11 -29.55
CA CYS A 780 -55.18 -12.25 -29.38
C CYS A 780 -56.48 -13.02 -29.08
N LEU A 781 -56.59 -14.27 -29.52
CA LEU A 781 -57.79 -15.11 -29.34
C LEU A 781 -57.77 -15.96 -28.06
N ALA A 782 -56.60 -16.13 -27.43
CA ALA A 782 -56.42 -16.81 -26.14
C ALA A 782 -57.34 -16.27 -25.01
N GLU A 783 -57.49 -17.02 -23.91
CA GLU A 783 -58.41 -16.66 -22.81
C GLU A 783 -58.08 -15.31 -22.15
N MET A 784 -56.80 -14.97 -22.04
CA MET A 784 -56.30 -13.68 -21.55
C MET A 784 -55.95 -12.68 -22.67
N GLY A 785 -56.31 -13.00 -23.93
CA GLY A 785 -55.93 -12.28 -25.13
C GLY A 785 -56.74 -11.02 -25.43
N ASN A 786 -56.13 -10.07 -26.16
CA ASN A 786 -56.72 -8.78 -26.49
C ASN A 786 -57.67 -8.86 -27.70
N LYS A 787 -58.81 -9.54 -27.52
CA LYS A 787 -59.81 -9.79 -28.58
C LYS A 787 -60.31 -8.51 -29.27
N GLY A 788 -60.40 -7.41 -28.51
CA GLY A 788 -60.76 -6.10 -29.04
C GLY A 788 -59.68 -5.42 -29.91
N PHE A 789 -58.44 -5.90 -29.92
CA PHE A 789 -57.44 -5.50 -30.92
C PHE A 789 -57.60 -6.31 -32.21
N TRP A 790 -57.89 -7.63 -32.11
CA TRP A 790 -58.15 -8.46 -33.28
C TRP A 790 -59.33 -7.94 -34.12
N SER A 791 -60.46 -7.58 -33.48
CA SER A 791 -61.61 -7.03 -34.21
C SER A 791 -61.33 -5.68 -34.89
N GLU A 792 -60.41 -4.87 -34.38
CA GLU A 792 -59.94 -3.66 -35.08
C GLU A 792 -59.08 -4.01 -36.31
N LEU A 793 -58.25 -5.06 -36.21
CA LEU A 793 -57.48 -5.61 -37.33
C LEU A 793 -58.39 -6.19 -38.43
N GLN A 794 -59.47 -6.89 -38.05
CA GLN A 794 -60.46 -7.44 -38.98
C GLN A 794 -61.17 -6.36 -39.79
N ASN A 795 -61.45 -5.19 -39.19
CA ASN A 795 -62.04 -4.04 -39.89
C ASN A 795 -61.13 -3.43 -40.97
N LEU A 796 -59.81 -3.69 -40.93
CA LEU A 796 -58.83 -3.25 -41.94
C LEU A 796 -58.68 -4.25 -43.10
N GLY A 797 -59.24 -5.46 -42.95
CA GLY A 797 -59.46 -6.42 -44.03
C GLY A 797 -58.21 -6.78 -44.84
N ARG A 798 -58.35 -6.78 -46.18
CA ARG A 798 -57.32 -7.19 -47.15
C ARG A 798 -56.03 -6.33 -47.09
N GLY A 799 -56.05 -5.19 -46.41
CA GLY A 799 -54.84 -4.38 -46.18
C GLY A 799 -53.86 -4.98 -45.17
N ILE A 800 -54.29 -5.89 -44.30
CA ILE A 800 -53.47 -6.52 -43.24
C ILE A 800 -53.61 -8.06 -43.24
N SER A 801 -54.24 -8.64 -44.28
CA SER A 801 -54.29 -10.10 -44.43
C SER A 801 -52.91 -10.71 -44.72
N LEU A 802 -52.81 -12.04 -44.61
CA LEU A 802 -51.70 -12.83 -45.15
C LEU A 802 -51.37 -12.40 -46.58
N ILE A 803 -50.09 -12.43 -46.94
CA ILE A 803 -49.64 -12.16 -48.30
C ILE A 803 -49.86 -13.42 -49.12
N SER A 804 -50.62 -13.32 -50.21
CA SER A 804 -50.90 -14.47 -51.07
C SER A 804 -49.84 -14.66 -52.16
N GLY A 805 -49.69 -15.88 -52.65
CA GLY A 805 -48.80 -16.18 -53.79
C GLY A 805 -49.17 -15.46 -55.10
N GLN A 806 -50.36 -14.84 -55.22
CA GLN A 806 -50.69 -13.93 -56.34
C GLN A 806 -50.26 -12.48 -56.10
N GLU A 807 -50.08 -12.08 -54.83
CA GLU A 807 -49.61 -10.75 -54.43
C GLU A 807 -48.08 -10.73 -54.48
N ALA A 808 -47.43 -11.73 -53.88
CA ALA A 808 -45.97 -11.95 -53.91
C ALA A 808 -45.40 -11.93 -55.35
N ARG A 809 -46.01 -12.70 -56.27
CA ARG A 809 -45.60 -12.79 -57.68
C ARG A 809 -45.68 -11.49 -58.47
N ARG A 810 -46.34 -10.43 -57.98
CA ARG A 810 -46.35 -9.10 -58.63
C ARG A 810 -45.09 -8.30 -58.35
N LEU A 811 -44.36 -8.63 -57.28
CA LEU A 811 -43.12 -7.97 -56.86
C LEU A 811 -41.89 -8.88 -57.02
N GLY A 812 -42.10 -10.17 -57.27
CA GLY A 812 -41.04 -11.16 -57.58
C GLY A 812 -40.97 -12.31 -56.58
N GLY A 813 -41.59 -12.14 -55.41
CA GLY A 813 -41.54 -13.07 -54.30
C GLY A 813 -42.37 -14.36 -54.46
N ILE A 814 -42.13 -15.28 -53.55
CA ILE A 814 -42.79 -16.59 -53.45
C ILE A 814 -43.65 -16.64 -52.18
N SER A 815 -44.79 -17.33 -52.21
CA SER A 815 -45.53 -17.68 -50.99
C SER A 815 -46.47 -18.86 -51.23
N ASP A 816 -46.58 -19.73 -50.24
CA ASP A 816 -47.45 -20.91 -50.25
C ASP A 816 -48.93 -20.59 -49.95
N VAL A 817 -49.25 -19.36 -49.52
CA VAL A 817 -50.62 -18.96 -49.16
C VAL A 817 -51.46 -18.70 -50.41
N SER A 818 -52.53 -19.48 -50.60
CA SER A 818 -53.51 -19.23 -51.67
C SER A 818 -54.35 -17.96 -51.44
N GLU A 819 -54.81 -17.30 -52.51
CA GLU A 819 -55.63 -16.08 -52.38
C GLU A 819 -56.91 -16.30 -51.55
N ALA A 820 -57.59 -17.43 -51.76
CA ALA A 820 -58.76 -17.80 -50.96
C ALA A 820 -58.43 -18.00 -49.47
N ALA A 821 -57.27 -18.54 -49.13
CA ALA A 821 -56.84 -18.67 -47.74
C ALA A 821 -56.57 -17.29 -47.11
N ALA A 822 -55.93 -16.37 -47.85
CA ALA A 822 -55.69 -15.00 -47.37
C ALA A 822 -56.99 -14.21 -47.13
N GLU A 823 -58.01 -14.36 -48.00
CA GLU A 823 -59.30 -13.69 -47.83
C GLU A 823 -60.15 -14.29 -46.69
N VAL A 824 -60.08 -15.60 -46.45
CA VAL A 824 -60.79 -16.26 -45.33
C VAL A 824 -60.08 -16.04 -43.99
N PHE A 825 -58.75 -15.89 -43.96
CA PHE A 825 -57.98 -15.79 -42.71
C PHE A 825 -58.42 -14.65 -41.78
N MET A 826 -58.90 -13.52 -42.32
CA MET A 826 -59.41 -12.38 -41.53
C MET A 826 -60.88 -12.53 -41.11
N GLN A 827 -61.63 -13.46 -41.73
CA GLN A 827 -63.04 -13.75 -41.44
C GLN A 827 -63.23 -14.79 -40.32
N GLN A 828 -62.14 -15.49 -39.97
CA GLN A 828 -62.03 -16.43 -38.84
C GLN A 828 -61.40 -15.75 -37.63
#